data_AF-A0A7T7UUN3-F1
#
_entry.id   AF-A0A7T7UUN3-F1
#
_cell.length_a   1.000
_cell.length_b   1.000
_cell.length_c   1.000
_cell.angle_alpha   90.00
_cell.angle_beta   90.00
_cell.angle_gamma   90.00
#
_symmetry.space_group_name_H-M   'P 1'
#
loop_
_entity.id
_entity.type
_entity.pdbx_description
1 polymer ?
#
loop_
_entity_poly.entity_id
_entity_poly.type
_entity_poly.pdbx_seq_one_letter_code
_entity_poly.pdbx_strand_id
1 'polypeptide(L)'
;MASFKSLDTKNTKQRELDLSKYWQEIDLLDKTFTTREDADEYIIFDGPPTANGKPGIHHVIARTLKDMTSRYKNMMGFKVLKKAGWDTHGLPVEIEVEKELGFTEKDQIEKYGVEKFNQKCKDSVFKYSDMWRDMSDRMAFLYDMDNPYITLDNDYIETEWWLLNEAFKKGLIYEGAKVMPYCPRCGTGLASHEVAQGYQMDKAITLICKFKKKDADNEYFLAWTTTPWTLPSNVALTVHPELSYVKVNDKTDGCYYYLAKSLLEKVMADHEYEVVEEMKGKDLEYVEYEQLLPYVKPDGKAFFLTCADYVSAEDGTGIVHTAPAFGEDDYQLGRKYNLPFVQPVDLEGCFTETPWKGKFIFDTNEEIFIHLRDEGKVYKKQTIEHNYPHCWRCKTPLVYYAKPSWYIEMSKLSEKMVENNNEVNWYPQTIGDKRFGNWLENVKDWAISRSRYWGTPLNLWRCDDCGHVESIGSRKELAEKAREDISEDIELHRPYVDDVTLTCPECGKVMHRVPDVIDVWFDSGAMPFSQVHYPFEKGEDLENYFPADFICEGIDQTRGWFYSLMAISTIITGKAPYKNVLVNDLVVDKNGQKMSKSKGNTLNPFELFDKYGADAVRFYSLYVSPCWVPTKFDEKGLIEVKNNFFRTIENVYNFFVLYANTDNIGLDEIKNFENVELEEIDKWLYSRLNSLLKAYYEQMESFDYNKVVHLVNDFVVEDLSNWYIRRNRKRFWREDLTESKKAVYKTCYDVLVSLSKMTAPIAPFISEEIYRNLTGGLSVHVEKLDEVNEDLIDEKLEEKMDLVRKMVTLGRASREKESIKVRQPLEKIIVDGSFKDTIGDLTGLIKEELNIKEVEFADDLSDFMDYYLKPNFRKVGQIFAKNVGAFGKFLASVDAKEFVEKVENSPQEIEINGEKYTVEKDYLDIRIQAKEGFDVEMDGNVFVVLDTEITEDLKKEGYAREFVSKIQNLRKDNGYEVTDRIDIFYSADDELKNALKEFEEEIKKETLADTMEVKDLDTEEFELNDKSVKIELERK
;
A
#
# COMPACT_ATOMS: atom_id res chain seq x y z
N MET A 1 -34.73 -33.14 -14.78
CA MET A 1 -34.28 -32.58 -13.49
C MET A 1 -32.82 -32.24 -13.67
N ALA A 2 -32.46 -30.96 -13.52
CA ALA A 2 -31.09 -30.52 -13.71
C ALA A 2 -30.29 -30.88 -12.44
N SER A 3 -29.34 -31.79 -12.56
CA SER A 3 -28.36 -32.08 -11.51
C SER A 3 -27.41 -30.89 -11.36
N PHE A 4 -26.93 -30.65 -10.13
CA PHE A 4 -25.87 -29.67 -9.90
C PHE A 4 -24.58 -30.16 -10.55
N LYS A 5 -23.80 -29.23 -11.13
CA LYS A 5 -22.53 -29.54 -11.79
C LYS A 5 -21.39 -29.54 -10.79
N SER A 6 -20.50 -30.53 -10.81
CA SER A 6 -19.27 -30.51 -10.01
C SER A 6 -18.27 -29.48 -10.53
N LEU A 7 -17.44 -28.91 -9.66
CA LEU A 7 -16.27 -28.14 -10.04
C LEU A 7 -15.15 -29.08 -10.47
N ASP A 8 -14.52 -28.81 -11.61
CA ASP A 8 -13.27 -29.45 -12.03
C ASP A 8 -12.14 -28.40 -12.04
N THR A 9 -11.35 -28.37 -10.98
CA THR A 9 -10.26 -27.38 -10.85
C THR A 9 -8.93 -27.86 -11.42
N LYS A 10 -8.86 -29.06 -12.02
CA LYS A 10 -7.60 -29.62 -12.55
C LYS A 10 -6.98 -28.74 -13.64
N ASN A 11 -7.79 -27.92 -14.33
CA ASN A 11 -7.33 -26.94 -15.31
C ASN A 11 -7.87 -25.54 -15.02
N THR A 12 -7.41 -24.94 -13.92
CA THR A 12 -7.81 -23.59 -13.45
C THR A 12 -7.72 -22.53 -14.55
N LYS A 13 -6.62 -22.53 -15.34
CA LYS A 13 -6.42 -21.56 -16.43
C LYS A 13 -7.53 -21.63 -17.47
N GLN A 14 -7.84 -22.82 -17.98
CA GLN A 14 -8.86 -22.96 -19.03
C GLN A 14 -10.24 -22.55 -18.52
N ARG A 15 -10.55 -22.93 -17.29
CA ARG A 15 -11.82 -22.60 -16.62
C ARG A 15 -12.02 -21.08 -16.47
N GLU A 16 -11.00 -20.36 -15.99
CA GLU A 16 -11.05 -18.90 -15.89
C GLU A 16 -11.22 -18.25 -17.27
N LEU A 17 -10.51 -18.74 -18.30
CA LEU A 17 -10.66 -18.24 -19.68
C LEU A 17 -12.07 -18.45 -20.25
N ASP A 18 -12.71 -19.59 -19.96
CA ASP A 18 -14.06 -19.87 -20.44
C ASP A 18 -15.11 -19.01 -19.71
N LEU A 19 -14.90 -18.70 -18.43
CA LEU A 19 -15.70 -17.71 -17.70
C LEU A 19 -15.50 -16.28 -18.22
N SER A 20 -14.26 -15.87 -18.52
CA SER A 20 -14.00 -14.56 -19.14
C SER A 20 -14.72 -14.42 -20.48
N LYS A 21 -14.73 -15.48 -21.32
CA LYS A 21 -15.51 -15.48 -22.58
C LYS A 21 -17.01 -15.34 -22.31
N TYR A 22 -17.53 -16.08 -21.33
CA TYR A 22 -18.93 -15.96 -20.94
C TYR A 22 -19.28 -14.52 -20.53
N TRP A 23 -18.44 -13.86 -19.75
CA TRP A 23 -18.65 -12.45 -19.37
C TRP A 23 -18.65 -11.49 -20.55
N GLN A 24 -17.82 -11.74 -21.57
CA GLN A 24 -17.84 -10.99 -22.82
C GLN A 24 -19.14 -11.24 -23.60
N GLU A 25 -19.64 -12.48 -23.65
CA GLU A 25 -20.88 -12.83 -24.35
C GLU A 25 -22.13 -12.17 -23.75
N ILE A 26 -22.17 -12.00 -22.42
CA ILE A 26 -23.31 -11.36 -21.73
C ILE A 26 -23.14 -9.85 -21.54
N ASP A 27 -21.99 -9.30 -21.96
CA ASP A 27 -21.56 -7.93 -21.67
C ASP A 27 -21.67 -7.59 -20.18
N LEU A 28 -20.91 -8.32 -19.35
CA LEU A 28 -21.05 -8.22 -17.90
C LEU A 28 -20.83 -6.78 -17.40
N LEU A 29 -19.93 -6.03 -18.01
CA LEU A 29 -19.66 -4.64 -17.63
C LEU A 29 -20.92 -3.79 -17.81
N ASP A 30 -21.56 -3.82 -18.99
CA ASP A 30 -22.85 -3.16 -19.23
C ASP A 30 -23.92 -3.60 -18.23
N LYS A 31 -23.99 -4.90 -17.92
CA LYS A 31 -24.95 -5.42 -16.92
C LYS A 31 -24.74 -4.84 -15.52
N THR A 32 -23.51 -4.52 -15.11
CA THR A 32 -23.29 -3.86 -13.82
C THR A 32 -23.85 -2.44 -13.77
N PHE A 33 -24.00 -1.77 -14.92
CA PHE A 33 -24.64 -0.45 -15.02
C PHE A 33 -26.15 -0.55 -15.19
N THR A 34 -26.63 -1.33 -16.16
CA THR A 34 -28.05 -1.40 -16.53
C THR A 34 -28.92 -2.04 -15.44
N THR A 35 -28.36 -2.96 -14.63
CA THR A 35 -29.09 -3.51 -13.47
C THR A 35 -29.15 -2.55 -12.28
N ARG A 36 -28.57 -1.35 -12.40
CA ARG A 36 -28.48 -0.30 -11.40
C ARG A 36 -28.84 1.09 -11.98
N GLU A 37 -29.59 1.14 -13.07
CA GLU A 37 -29.84 2.39 -13.82
C GLU A 37 -30.44 3.51 -12.96
N ASP A 38 -31.38 3.16 -12.06
CA ASP A 38 -32.06 4.08 -11.15
C ASP A 38 -31.42 4.19 -9.76
N ALA A 39 -30.22 3.64 -9.55
CA ALA A 39 -29.55 3.64 -8.25
C ALA A 39 -28.66 4.88 -8.05
N ASP A 40 -28.34 5.18 -6.78
CA ASP A 40 -27.36 6.21 -6.44
C ASP A 40 -25.99 5.89 -7.07
N GLU A 41 -25.33 6.94 -7.56
CA GLU A 41 -24.04 6.81 -8.23
C GLU A 41 -22.89 6.75 -7.22
N TYR A 42 -21.88 5.95 -7.55
CA TYR A 42 -20.62 5.86 -6.80
C TYR A 42 -19.45 6.00 -7.77
N ILE A 43 -18.71 7.11 -7.67
CA ILE A 43 -17.71 7.50 -8.66
C ILE A 43 -16.33 7.02 -8.23
N ILE A 44 -15.65 6.28 -9.11
CA ILE A 44 -14.27 5.85 -8.91
C ILE A 44 -13.40 6.44 -10.01
N PHE A 45 -12.36 7.20 -9.62
CA PHE A 45 -11.30 7.58 -10.56
C PHE A 45 -10.18 6.53 -10.55
N ASP A 46 -9.82 6.06 -11.74
CA ASP A 46 -8.65 5.20 -11.97
C ASP A 46 -7.45 6.06 -12.32
N GLY A 47 -6.35 5.94 -11.58
CA GLY A 47 -5.10 6.63 -11.92
C GLY A 47 -4.52 6.09 -13.22
N PRO A 48 -4.24 6.94 -14.23
CA PRO A 48 -3.87 6.47 -15.57
C PRO A 48 -2.43 5.91 -15.58
N PRO A 49 -2.20 4.63 -15.90
CA PRO A 49 -0.85 4.14 -16.15
C PRO A 49 -0.30 4.65 -17.48
N THR A 50 1.02 4.72 -17.59
CA THR A 50 1.68 4.87 -18.89
C THR A 50 1.78 3.51 -19.59
N ALA A 51 1.22 3.38 -20.80
CA ALA A 51 1.27 2.13 -21.59
C ALA A 51 2.60 1.88 -22.33
N ASN A 52 3.68 2.57 -21.92
CA ASN A 52 5.02 2.41 -22.48
C ASN A 52 5.84 1.28 -21.81
N GLY A 53 5.31 0.65 -20.75
CA GLY A 53 5.96 -0.42 -20.00
C GLY A 53 5.11 -1.68 -19.85
N LYS A 54 5.78 -2.82 -19.58
CA LYS A 54 5.10 -4.08 -19.25
C LYS A 54 4.42 -4.00 -17.88
N PRO A 55 3.20 -4.53 -17.68
CA PRO A 55 2.62 -4.56 -16.35
C PRO A 55 3.33 -5.59 -15.46
N GLY A 56 3.37 -5.32 -14.15
CA GLY A 56 3.94 -6.21 -13.15
C GLY A 56 2.96 -6.50 -12.01
N ILE A 57 3.40 -7.32 -11.06
CA ILE A 57 2.56 -7.75 -9.93
C ILE A 57 1.99 -6.58 -9.10
N HIS A 58 2.71 -5.47 -8.99
CA HIS A 58 2.23 -4.26 -8.30
C HIS A 58 0.97 -3.66 -8.94
N HIS A 59 0.84 -3.74 -10.27
CA HIS A 59 -0.38 -3.31 -10.96
C HIS A 59 -1.56 -4.26 -10.69
N VAL A 60 -1.30 -5.57 -10.57
CA VAL A 60 -2.33 -6.55 -10.19
C VAL A 60 -2.87 -6.22 -8.79
N ILE A 61 -2.00 -5.89 -7.84
CA ILE A 61 -2.45 -5.54 -6.48
C ILE A 61 -3.30 -4.26 -6.50
N ALA A 62 -2.79 -3.18 -7.09
CA ALA A 62 -3.55 -1.91 -7.17
C ALA A 62 -4.91 -2.10 -7.85
N ARG A 63 -4.97 -2.86 -8.95
CA ARG A 63 -6.23 -3.16 -9.65
C ARG A 63 -7.15 -4.09 -8.87
N THR A 64 -6.61 -5.03 -8.08
CA THR A 64 -7.43 -5.89 -7.21
C THR A 64 -8.17 -5.04 -6.16
N LEU A 65 -7.50 -4.07 -5.53
CA LEU A 65 -8.11 -3.17 -4.55
C LEU A 65 -9.24 -2.34 -5.17
N LYS A 66 -8.98 -1.75 -6.36
CA LYS A 66 -9.95 -0.96 -7.11
C LYS A 66 -11.16 -1.77 -7.59
N ASP A 67 -10.94 -2.98 -8.10
CA ASP A 67 -11.99 -3.88 -8.57
C ASP A 67 -12.81 -4.46 -7.43
N MET A 68 -12.18 -4.82 -6.32
CA MET A 68 -12.85 -5.31 -5.11
C MET A 68 -13.81 -4.24 -4.55
N THR A 69 -13.36 -2.99 -4.43
CA THR A 69 -14.22 -1.86 -4.01
C THR A 69 -15.40 -1.67 -4.96
N SER A 70 -15.10 -1.66 -6.27
CA SER A 70 -16.07 -1.45 -7.34
C SER A 70 -17.17 -2.52 -7.35
N ARG A 71 -16.79 -3.80 -7.29
CA ARG A 71 -17.75 -4.91 -7.23
C ARG A 71 -18.58 -4.86 -5.97
N TYR A 72 -17.94 -4.63 -4.83
CA TYR A 72 -18.63 -4.51 -3.55
C TYR A 72 -19.70 -3.42 -3.57
N LYS A 73 -19.36 -2.18 -3.97
CA LYS A 73 -20.34 -1.09 -4.03
C LYS A 73 -21.46 -1.38 -5.04
N ASN A 74 -21.17 -2.02 -6.17
CA ASN A 74 -22.22 -2.41 -7.11
C ASN A 74 -23.20 -3.45 -6.53
N MET A 75 -22.66 -4.44 -5.80
CA MET A 75 -23.46 -5.46 -5.12
C MET A 75 -24.14 -4.95 -3.83
N MET A 76 -23.70 -3.82 -3.26
CA MET A 76 -24.44 -3.07 -2.25
C MET A 76 -25.59 -2.24 -2.85
N GLY A 77 -25.69 -2.17 -4.17
CA GLY A 77 -26.80 -1.54 -4.88
C GLY A 77 -26.47 -0.23 -5.57
N PHE A 78 -25.22 0.23 -5.59
CA PHE A 78 -24.83 1.47 -6.28
C PHE A 78 -24.60 1.28 -7.79
N LYS A 79 -24.84 2.35 -8.55
CA LYS A 79 -24.37 2.48 -9.93
C LYS A 79 -22.92 2.98 -9.92
N VAL A 80 -21.97 2.07 -10.06
CA VAL A 80 -20.54 2.41 -9.90
C VAL A 80 -19.95 2.93 -11.22
N LEU A 81 -19.73 4.23 -11.31
CA LEU A 81 -19.12 4.88 -12.48
C LEU A 81 -17.60 4.68 -12.42
N LYS A 82 -17.06 3.96 -13.40
CA LYS A 82 -15.66 3.54 -13.46
C LYS A 82 -15.19 3.41 -14.91
N LYS A 83 -14.09 4.08 -15.24
CA LYS A 83 -13.41 3.94 -16.54
C LYS A 83 -11.91 4.03 -16.35
N ALA A 84 -11.18 3.28 -17.17
CA ALA A 84 -9.72 3.34 -17.20
C ALA A 84 -9.26 4.55 -18.01
N GLY A 85 -7.96 4.84 -17.95
CA GLY A 85 -7.35 5.77 -18.88
C GLY A 85 -5.85 5.57 -19.04
N TRP A 86 -5.26 6.36 -19.93
CA TRP A 86 -3.86 6.24 -20.31
C TRP A 86 -3.16 7.58 -20.21
N ASP A 87 -2.05 7.59 -19.48
CA ASP A 87 -1.13 8.71 -19.46
C ASP A 87 -0.12 8.52 -20.59
N THR A 88 -0.20 9.37 -21.60
CA THR A 88 0.49 9.20 -22.88
C THR A 88 1.53 10.28 -23.15
N HIS A 89 1.78 11.20 -22.22
CA HIS A 89 2.69 12.32 -22.41
C HIS A 89 3.98 12.22 -21.59
N GLY A 90 4.88 13.16 -21.86
CA GLY A 90 5.99 13.47 -20.99
C GLY A 90 7.24 12.60 -21.18
N LEU A 91 8.18 12.84 -20.26
CA LEU A 91 9.55 12.34 -20.33
C LEU A 91 9.67 10.80 -20.43
N PRO A 92 8.88 9.97 -19.72
CA PRO A 92 9.00 8.52 -19.84
C PRO A 92 8.79 8.01 -21.26
N VAL A 93 7.89 8.62 -22.03
CA VAL A 93 7.61 8.25 -23.43
C VAL A 93 8.78 8.67 -24.31
N GLU A 94 9.22 9.93 -24.19
CA GLU A 94 10.34 10.45 -24.98
C GLU A 94 11.62 9.65 -24.76
N ILE A 95 11.94 9.24 -23.52
CA ILE A 95 13.14 8.46 -23.21
C ILE A 95 13.13 7.10 -23.92
N GLU A 96 11.99 6.41 -23.99
CA GLU A 96 11.90 5.12 -24.68
C GLU A 96 12.07 5.29 -26.20
N VAL A 97 11.53 6.36 -26.78
CA VAL A 97 11.72 6.70 -28.19
C VAL A 97 13.16 7.14 -28.48
N GLU A 98 13.77 7.95 -27.61
CA GLU A 98 15.18 8.34 -27.68
C GLU A 98 16.08 7.08 -27.69
N LYS A 99 15.82 6.11 -26.81
CA LYS A 99 16.56 4.82 -26.79
C LYS A 99 16.37 4.02 -28.06
N GLU A 100 15.14 3.94 -28.59
CA GLU A 100 14.85 3.25 -29.85
C GLU A 100 15.61 3.88 -31.03
N LEU A 101 15.68 5.21 -31.05
CA LEU A 101 16.37 5.99 -32.08
C LEU A 101 17.88 6.11 -31.85
N GLY A 102 18.38 5.70 -30.68
CA GLY A 102 19.79 5.85 -30.29
C GLY A 102 20.20 7.30 -30.01
N PHE A 103 19.25 8.17 -29.65
CA PHE A 103 19.51 9.56 -29.30
C PHE A 103 20.05 9.67 -27.87
N THR A 104 21.00 10.57 -27.68
CA THR A 104 21.67 10.86 -26.40
C THR A 104 21.67 12.34 -26.05
N GLU A 105 21.41 13.21 -27.04
CA GLU A 105 21.44 14.68 -26.94
C GLU A 105 20.18 15.29 -27.60
N LYS A 106 19.75 16.46 -27.11
CA LYS A 106 18.49 17.11 -27.54
C LYS A 106 18.52 17.63 -28.98
N ASP A 107 19.67 18.11 -29.45
CA ASP A 107 19.86 18.65 -30.80
C ASP A 107 19.64 17.58 -31.88
N GLN A 108 19.82 16.30 -31.52
CA GLN A 108 19.53 15.17 -32.41
C GLN A 108 18.04 15.07 -32.73
N ILE A 109 17.16 15.43 -31.78
CA ILE A 109 15.71 15.49 -31.99
C ILE A 109 15.37 16.62 -32.96
N GLU A 110 15.93 17.80 -32.76
CA GLU A 110 15.71 18.95 -33.66
C GLU A 110 16.19 18.66 -35.09
N LYS A 111 17.37 18.03 -35.23
CA LYS A 111 17.93 17.59 -36.52
C LYS A 111 17.08 16.50 -37.19
N TYR A 112 16.48 15.60 -36.40
CA TYR A 112 15.57 14.58 -36.90
C TYR A 112 14.23 15.18 -37.36
N GLY A 113 13.80 16.25 -36.67
CA GLY A 113 12.54 16.96 -36.86
C GLY A 113 11.56 16.64 -35.73
N VAL A 114 11.05 17.69 -35.07
CA VAL A 114 10.12 17.58 -33.92
C VAL A 114 8.85 16.81 -34.30
N GLU A 115 8.28 17.09 -35.47
CA GLU A 115 7.10 16.38 -35.99
C GLU A 115 7.32 14.86 -36.06
N LYS A 116 8.42 14.41 -36.65
CA LYS A 116 8.73 12.98 -36.79
C LYS A 116 8.99 12.31 -35.43
N PHE A 117 9.60 13.05 -34.51
CA PHE A 117 9.86 12.56 -33.16
C PHE A 117 8.56 12.40 -32.37
N ASN A 118 7.69 13.41 -32.40
CA ASN A 118 6.38 13.38 -31.73
C ASN A 118 5.47 12.31 -32.32
N GLN A 119 5.50 12.09 -33.64
CA GLN A 119 4.78 10.97 -34.26
C GLN A 119 5.25 9.61 -33.71
N LYS A 120 6.57 9.41 -33.54
CA LYS A 120 7.09 8.19 -32.91
C LYS A 120 6.66 8.06 -31.44
N CYS A 121 6.57 9.16 -30.71
CA CYS A 121 6.04 9.16 -29.35
C CYS A 121 4.57 8.69 -29.34
N LYS A 122 3.73 9.29 -30.19
CA LYS A 122 2.31 8.91 -30.39
C LYS A 122 2.15 7.43 -30.77
N ASP A 123 3.00 6.90 -31.63
CA ASP A 123 2.97 5.48 -32.02
C ASP A 123 3.43 4.56 -30.88
N SER A 124 4.34 5.03 -30.01
CA SER A 124 4.95 4.22 -28.95
C SER A 124 4.06 4.01 -27.73
N VAL A 125 3.16 4.95 -27.43
CA VAL A 125 2.38 4.94 -26.17
C VAL A 125 1.40 3.77 -26.08
N PHE A 126 0.95 3.24 -27.21
CA PHE A 126 0.05 2.09 -27.25
C PHE A 126 0.77 0.74 -27.38
N LYS A 127 2.11 0.72 -27.43
CA LYS A 127 2.92 -0.48 -27.69
C LYS A 127 2.64 -1.65 -26.74
N TYR A 128 2.31 -1.37 -25.48
CA TYR A 128 1.98 -2.42 -24.50
C TYR A 128 0.51 -2.40 -24.06
N SER A 129 -0.33 -1.57 -24.67
CA SER A 129 -1.76 -1.45 -24.32
C SER A 129 -2.49 -2.80 -24.39
N ASP A 130 -2.28 -3.58 -25.46
CA ASP A 130 -2.83 -4.93 -25.61
C ASP A 130 -2.46 -5.86 -24.45
N MET A 131 -1.20 -5.79 -23.98
CA MET A 131 -0.72 -6.64 -22.89
C MET A 131 -1.27 -6.17 -21.54
N TRP A 132 -1.50 -4.87 -21.36
CA TRP A 132 -2.23 -4.37 -20.21
C TRP A 132 -3.70 -4.80 -20.24
N ARG A 133 -4.36 -4.76 -21.40
CA ARG A 133 -5.73 -5.25 -21.58
C ARG A 133 -5.82 -6.75 -21.27
N ASP A 134 -4.92 -7.56 -21.83
CA ASP A 134 -4.83 -9.00 -21.53
C ASP A 134 -4.62 -9.26 -20.03
N MET A 135 -3.72 -8.52 -19.35
CA MET A 135 -3.58 -8.66 -17.90
C MET A 135 -4.89 -8.34 -17.16
N SER A 136 -5.60 -7.28 -17.58
CA SER A 136 -6.89 -6.85 -17.00
C SER A 136 -7.95 -7.95 -17.15
N ASP A 137 -8.10 -8.47 -18.36
CA ASP A 137 -9.06 -9.51 -18.71
C ASP A 137 -8.75 -10.81 -17.95
N ARG A 138 -7.46 -11.20 -17.91
CA ARG A 138 -6.97 -12.38 -17.18
C ARG A 138 -7.21 -12.29 -15.68
N MET A 139 -7.18 -11.09 -15.09
CA MET A 139 -7.40 -10.89 -13.66
C MET A 139 -8.84 -10.50 -13.29
N ALA A 140 -9.76 -10.49 -14.28
CA ALA A 140 -11.14 -10.05 -14.13
C ALA A 140 -11.28 -8.61 -13.61
N PHE A 141 -10.44 -7.69 -14.09
CA PHE A 141 -10.56 -6.26 -13.79
C PHE A 141 -11.73 -5.67 -14.60
N LEU A 142 -12.85 -5.38 -13.96
CA LEU A 142 -14.11 -5.03 -14.63
C LEU A 142 -14.34 -3.51 -14.68
N TYR A 143 -13.57 -2.84 -15.54
CA TYR A 143 -13.61 -1.40 -15.81
C TYR A 143 -13.81 -1.16 -17.32
N ASP A 144 -14.39 -0.01 -17.69
CA ASP A 144 -14.45 0.38 -19.11
C ASP A 144 -13.03 0.68 -19.62
N MET A 145 -12.54 -0.23 -20.47
CA MET A 145 -11.28 -0.12 -21.20
C MET A 145 -11.49 0.04 -22.71
N ASP A 146 -12.74 0.07 -23.17
CA ASP A 146 -13.10 0.27 -24.58
C ASP A 146 -13.28 1.75 -24.90
N ASN A 147 -13.69 2.55 -23.91
CA ASN A 147 -13.74 4.02 -23.98
C ASN A 147 -12.81 4.65 -22.91
N PRO A 148 -11.50 4.34 -22.90
CA PRO A 148 -10.59 4.94 -21.94
C PRO A 148 -10.42 6.43 -22.24
N TYR A 149 -10.19 7.25 -21.21
CA TYR A 149 -9.69 8.60 -21.45
C TYR A 149 -8.19 8.55 -21.80
N ILE A 150 -7.74 9.41 -22.71
CA ILE A 150 -6.36 9.40 -23.22
C ILE A 150 -5.83 10.83 -23.22
N THR A 151 -4.69 11.06 -22.57
CA THR A 151 -4.17 12.43 -22.37
C THR A 151 -3.73 13.15 -23.66
N LEU A 152 -3.41 12.42 -24.73
CA LEU A 152 -3.04 12.99 -26.03
C LEU A 152 -4.24 13.36 -26.92
N ASP A 153 -5.47 13.12 -26.49
CA ASP A 153 -6.63 13.49 -27.29
C ASP A 153 -6.84 15.00 -27.24
N ASN A 154 -7.16 15.60 -28.39
CA ASN A 154 -7.32 17.05 -28.51
C ASN A 154 -8.38 17.63 -27.54
N ASP A 155 -9.46 16.90 -27.29
CA ASP A 155 -10.52 17.30 -26.36
C ASP A 155 -10.00 17.30 -24.90
N TYR A 156 -9.13 16.35 -24.56
CA TYR A 156 -8.46 16.29 -23.27
C TYR A 156 -7.53 17.50 -23.08
N ILE A 157 -6.73 17.80 -24.11
CA ILE A 157 -5.79 18.94 -24.14
C ILE A 157 -6.53 20.28 -24.10
N GLU A 158 -7.66 20.40 -24.80
CA GLU A 158 -8.46 21.64 -24.78
C GLU A 158 -8.98 21.94 -23.38
N THR A 159 -9.41 20.92 -22.64
CA THR A 159 -9.77 21.05 -21.23
C THR A 159 -8.58 21.49 -20.37
N GLU A 160 -7.39 20.93 -20.58
CA GLU A 160 -6.17 21.37 -19.88
C GLU A 160 -5.83 22.83 -20.17
N TRP A 161 -5.97 23.28 -21.41
CA TRP A 161 -5.82 24.68 -21.79
C TRP A 161 -6.84 25.57 -21.09
N TRP A 162 -8.09 25.13 -20.98
CA TRP A 162 -9.10 25.83 -20.19
C TRP A 162 -8.67 25.95 -18.72
N LEU A 163 -8.22 24.86 -18.09
CA LEU A 163 -7.76 24.84 -16.70
C LEU A 163 -6.58 25.81 -16.47
N LEU A 164 -5.60 25.80 -17.37
CA LEU A 164 -4.44 26.70 -17.33
C LEU A 164 -4.85 28.16 -17.54
N ASN A 165 -5.80 28.43 -18.43
CA ASN A 165 -6.34 29.77 -18.66
C ASN A 165 -7.09 30.29 -17.42
N GLU A 166 -7.84 29.43 -16.72
CA GLU A 166 -8.48 29.81 -15.45
C GLU A 166 -7.45 30.12 -14.36
N ALA A 167 -6.36 29.34 -14.26
CA ALA A 167 -5.25 29.66 -13.37
C ALA A 167 -4.56 30.98 -13.74
N PHE A 168 -4.38 31.25 -15.05
CA PHE A 168 -3.82 32.49 -15.58
C PHE A 168 -4.68 33.71 -15.22
N LYS A 169 -6.00 33.65 -15.46
CA LYS A 169 -6.96 34.71 -15.11
C LYS A 169 -7.02 35.00 -13.61
N LYS A 170 -6.78 33.99 -12.77
CA LYS A 170 -6.65 34.13 -11.30
C LYS A 170 -5.31 34.74 -10.87
N GLY A 171 -4.41 35.03 -11.80
CA GLY A 171 -3.08 35.60 -11.52
C GLY A 171 -2.15 34.62 -10.81
N LEU A 172 -2.38 33.31 -10.96
CA LEU A 172 -1.56 32.27 -10.33
C LEU A 172 -0.38 31.84 -11.21
N ILE A 173 -0.43 32.10 -12.52
CA ILE A 173 0.65 31.75 -13.43
C ILE A 173 1.63 32.91 -13.55
N TYR A 174 2.91 32.64 -13.31
CA TYR A 174 3.97 33.63 -13.47
C TYR A 174 5.25 33.01 -14.04
N GLU A 175 6.07 33.84 -14.68
CA GLU A 175 7.42 33.44 -15.10
C GLU A 175 8.38 33.67 -13.93
N GLY A 176 9.07 32.60 -13.56
CA GLY A 176 10.15 32.61 -12.59
C GLY A 176 11.42 32.03 -13.20
N ALA A 177 12.39 31.75 -12.34
CA ALA A 177 13.57 31.00 -12.71
C ALA A 177 13.67 29.78 -11.81
N LYS A 178 13.91 28.62 -12.41
CA LYS A 178 14.23 27.40 -11.70
C LYS A 178 15.73 27.29 -11.57
N VAL A 179 16.25 27.33 -10.35
CA VAL A 179 17.67 27.04 -10.13
C VAL A 179 17.82 25.52 -10.10
N MET A 180 18.55 25.00 -11.08
CA MET A 180 18.77 23.56 -11.18
C MET A 180 20.23 23.22 -11.44
N PRO A 181 20.70 22.05 -10.98
CA PRO A 181 22.00 21.52 -11.38
C PRO A 181 22.07 21.42 -12.90
N TYR A 182 23.05 22.10 -13.49
CA TYR A 182 23.23 22.23 -14.92
C TYR A 182 24.65 21.85 -15.30
N CYS A 183 24.77 21.04 -16.36
CA CYS A 183 26.05 20.65 -16.92
C CYS A 183 26.39 21.57 -18.10
N PRO A 184 27.34 22.53 -17.94
CA PRO A 184 27.71 23.45 -19.01
C PRO A 184 28.33 22.76 -20.22
N ARG A 185 29.03 21.64 -20.00
CA ARG A 185 29.60 20.84 -21.09
C ARG A 185 28.54 20.07 -21.90
N CYS A 186 27.50 19.56 -21.23
CA CYS A 186 26.45 18.76 -21.88
C CYS A 186 25.25 19.60 -22.33
N GLY A 187 25.21 20.90 -22.01
CA GLY A 187 24.11 21.77 -22.40
C GLY A 187 22.76 21.47 -21.71
N THR A 188 22.75 20.72 -20.61
CA THR A 188 21.51 20.19 -20.02
C THR A 188 21.45 20.32 -18.51
N GLY A 189 20.23 20.55 -18.01
CA GLY A 189 19.89 20.39 -16.60
C GLY A 189 19.86 18.90 -16.23
N LEU A 190 20.13 18.59 -14.96
CA LEU A 190 20.17 17.23 -14.42
C LEU A 190 19.17 17.06 -13.29
N ALA A 191 18.57 15.88 -13.20
CA ALA A 191 17.68 15.51 -12.12
C ALA A 191 18.45 15.14 -10.83
N SER A 192 17.80 15.21 -9.67
CA SER A 192 18.41 14.93 -8.36
C SER A 192 19.11 13.56 -8.29
N HIS A 193 18.52 12.52 -8.87
CA HIS A 193 19.10 11.17 -8.91
C HIS A 193 20.32 11.04 -9.84
N GLU A 194 20.41 11.88 -10.88
CA GLU A 194 21.58 11.96 -11.76
C GLU A 194 22.73 12.68 -11.06
N VAL A 195 22.41 13.74 -10.30
CA VAL A 195 23.38 14.50 -9.49
C VAL A 195 23.95 13.66 -8.35
N ALA A 196 23.10 12.87 -7.68
CA ALA A 196 23.50 12.00 -6.57
C ALA A 196 24.60 10.98 -6.95
N GLN A 197 24.67 10.58 -8.23
CA GLN A 197 25.67 9.63 -8.74
C GLN A 197 27.02 10.27 -9.10
N GLY A 198 27.10 11.61 -9.10
CA GLY A 198 28.25 12.37 -9.59
C GLY A 198 29.06 13.07 -8.51
N TYR A 199 28.73 12.89 -7.23
CA TYR A 199 29.44 13.50 -6.12
C TYR A 199 30.89 13.01 -6.00
N GLN A 200 31.83 13.95 -5.89
CA GLN A 200 33.27 13.71 -5.76
C GLN A 200 33.88 14.69 -4.75
N MET A 201 34.96 14.28 -4.08
CA MET A 201 35.70 15.17 -3.18
C MET A 201 36.59 16.12 -3.98
N ASP A 202 36.30 17.41 -3.89
CA ASP A 202 37.04 18.48 -4.58
C ASP A 202 37.73 19.40 -3.59
N LYS A 203 38.90 19.92 -4.00
CA LYS A 203 39.57 21.01 -3.30
C LYS A 203 39.10 22.34 -3.87
N ALA A 204 38.33 23.09 -3.09
CA ALA A 204 37.80 24.39 -3.46
C ALA A 204 38.64 25.54 -2.87
N ILE A 205 38.94 26.55 -3.69
CA ILE A 205 39.43 27.85 -3.21
C ILE A 205 38.28 28.52 -2.47
N THR A 206 38.46 28.73 -1.17
CA THR A 206 37.45 29.31 -0.30
C THR A 206 37.94 30.66 0.21
N LEU A 207 37.09 31.68 0.17
CA LEU A 207 37.44 33.04 0.53
C LEU A 207 36.53 33.57 1.64
N ILE A 208 37.14 34.29 2.59
CA ILE A 208 36.44 35.27 3.43
C ILE A 208 36.72 36.64 2.83
N CYS A 209 35.67 37.28 2.32
CA CYS A 209 35.75 38.59 1.66
C CYS A 209 35.27 39.70 2.59
N LYS A 210 35.89 40.87 2.46
CA LYS A 210 35.58 42.09 3.21
C LYS A 210 34.62 42.97 2.40
N PHE A 211 33.35 42.95 2.78
CA PHE A 211 32.33 43.81 2.19
C PHE A 211 32.23 45.10 2.99
N LYS A 212 32.68 46.22 2.41
CA LYS A 212 32.74 47.51 3.11
C LYS A 212 31.34 48.03 3.40
N LYS A 213 31.05 48.35 4.66
CA LYS A 213 29.79 48.97 5.06
C LYS A 213 29.70 50.37 4.43
N LYS A 214 28.52 50.72 3.90
CA LYS A 214 28.32 52.01 3.25
C LYS A 214 28.49 53.14 4.26
N ASP A 215 29.08 54.24 3.81
CA ASP A 215 29.33 55.45 4.60
C ASP A 215 30.21 55.22 5.86
N ALA A 216 31.05 54.18 5.85
CA ALA A 216 32.01 53.88 6.91
C ALA A 216 33.43 53.72 6.32
N ASP A 217 34.45 54.28 7.01
CA ASP A 217 35.82 54.29 6.48
C ASP A 217 36.56 52.96 6.66
N ASN A 218 36.33 52.26 7.77
CA ASN A 218 37.07 51.05 8.14
C ASN A 218 36.19 49.93 8.71
N GLU A 219 34.90 49.87 8.33
CA GLU A 219 33.97 48.84 8.77
C GLU A 219 33.59 47.86 7.65
N TYR A 220 33.64 46.55 7.91
CA TYR A 220 33.44 45.50 6.91
C TYR A 220 32.62 44.32 7.44
N PHE A 221 31.70 43.83 6.61
CA PHE A 221 31.07 42.54 6.81
C PHE A 221 31.97 41.44 6.26
N LEU A 222 32.24 40.41 7.06
CA LEU A 222 33.00 39.25 6.62
C LEU A 222 32.03 38.20 6.09
N ALA A 223 32.00 37.99 4.78
CA ALA A 223 31.18 36.93 4.17
C ALA A 223 32.06 35.84 3.57
N TRP A 224 31.61 34.60 3.70
CA TRP A 224 32.36 33.40 3.32
C TRP A 224 31.75 32.75 2.07
N THR A 225 32.60 32.30 1.14
CA THR A 225 32.17 31.56 -0.05
C THR A 225 33.20 30.51 -0.48
N THR A 226 32.69 29.36 -0.92
CA THR A 226 33.45 28.29 -1.59
C THR A 226 33.44 28.44 -3.11
N THR A 227 32.70 29.41 -3.65
CA THR A 227 32.54 29.63 -5.10
C THR A 227 32.89 31.07 -5.49
N PRO A 228 34.18 31.48 -5.49
CA PRO A 228 34.58 32.86 -5.81
C PRO A 228 34.01 33.40 -7.12
N TRP A 229 33.82 32.55 -8.14
CA TRP A 229 33.19 32.91 -9.41
C TRP A 229 31.77 33.48 -9.31
N THR A 230 31.04 33.25 -8.21
CA THR A 230 29.69 33.81 -8.03
C THR A 230 29.71 35.24 -7.48
N LEU A 231 30.84 35.73 -6.95
CA LEU A 231 30.97 37.06 -6.35
C LEU A 231 30.61 38.24 -7.28
N PRO A 232 30.90 38.22 -8.60
CA PRO A 232 30.42 39.25 -9.52
C PRO A 232 28.88 39.37 -9.57
N SER A 233 28.17 38.33 -9.14
CA SER A 233 26.70 38.25 -9.14
C SER A 233 26.08 38.49 -7.76
N ASN A 234 26.88 38.95 -6.80
CA ASN A 234 26.41 39.31 -5.48
C ASN A 234 25.46 40.52 -5.55
N VAL A 235 24.31 40.41 -4.88
CA VAL A 235 23.33 41.52 -4.77
C VAL A 235 22.86 41.79 -3.34
N ALA A 236 23.12 40.88 -2.39
CA ALA A 236 22.84 41.07 -0.97
C ALA A 236 23.82 40.27 -0.09
N LEU A 237 23.86 40.60 1.19
CA LEU A 237 24.43 39.75 2.23
C LEU A 237 23.29 39.23 3.11
N THR A 238 23.39 38.01 3.61
CA THR A 238 22.30 37.35 4.33
C THR A 238 22.76 36.88 5.69
N VAL A 239 21.95 37.19 6.70
CA VAL A 239 22.14 36.84 8.11
C VAL A 239 20.92 36.10 8.64
N HIS A 240 21.11 35.27 9.67
CA HIS A 240 19.98 34.65 10.35
C HIS A 240 19.35 35.65 11.33
N PRO A 241 18.01 35.86 11.32
CA PRO A 241 17.38 36.89 12.15
C PRO A 241 17.65 36.71 13.66
N GLU A 242 17.61 35.46 14.15
CA GLU A 242 17.75 35.15 15.58
C GLU A 242 19.20 34.93 16.08
N LEU A 243 20.19 34.79 15.19
CA LEU A 243 21.58 34.57 15.60
C LEU A 243 22.19 35.87 16.16
N SER A 244 23.15 35.72 17.07
CA SER A 244 23.92 36.85 17.61
C SER A 244 25.17 37.11 16.77
N TYR A 245 25.35 38.37 16.38
CA TYR A 245 26.48 38.90 15.62
C TYR A 245 27.28 39.87 16.47
N VAL A 246 28.55 40.03 16.15
CA VAL A 246 29.46 40.94 16.87
C VAL A 246 30.14 41.88 15.89
N LYS A 247 30.33 43.13 16.33
CA LYS A 247 31.27 44.08 15.74
C LYS A 247 32.57 44.00 16.52
N VAL A 248 33.67 43.74 15.82
CA VAL A 248 34.97 43.48 16.43
C VAL A 248 36.00 44.43 15.86
N ASN A 249 36.76 45.09 16.73
CA ASN A 249 37.93 45.88 16.35
C ASN A 249 39.15 44.97 16.28
N ASP A 250 39.65 44.71 15.09
CA ASP A 250 40.89 43.97 14.87
C ASP A 250 42.09 44.91 15.09
N LYS A 251 42.85 44.66 16.15
CA LYS A 251 44.00 45.47 16.53
C LYS A 251 45.18 45.28 15.57
N THR A 252 45.15 44.22 14.77
CA THR A 252 46.20 43.89 13.80
C THR A 252 46.20 44.85 12.62
N ASP A 253 45.02 45.23 12.11
CA ASP A 253 44.88 46.11 10.94
C ASP A 253 44.05 47.39 11.19
N GLY A 254 43.46 47.53 12.39
CA GLY A 254 42.67 48.70 12.80
C GLY A 254 41.28 48.79 12.16
N CYS A 255 40.80 47.71 11.53
CA CYS A 255 39.47 47.64 10.93
C CYS A 255 38.43 47.05 11.90
N TYR A 256 37.16 47.34 11.63
CA TYR A 256 36.03 46.73 12.33
C TYR A 256 35.36 45.68 11.47
N TYR A 257 35.15 44.48 12.02
CA TYR A 257 34.58 43.34 11.33
C TYR A 257 33.27 42.88 11.96
N TYR A 258 32.28 42.59 11.11
CA TYR A 258 31.01 41.98 11.49
C TYR A 258 30.99 40.50 11.12
N LEU A 259 30.65 39.64 12.08
CA LEU A 259 30.53 38.18 11.93
C LEU A 259 29.67 37.58 13.05
N ALA A 260 29.23 36.33 12.89
CA ALA A 260 28.49 35.62 13.92
C ALA A 260 29.37 35.34 15.16
N LYS A 261 28.82 35.57 16.35
CA LYS A 261 29.54 35.44 17.62
C LYS A 261 30.10 34.04 17.85
N SER A 262 29.36 33.01 17.46
CA SER A 262 29.77 31.60 17.60
C SER A 262 30.99 31.23 16.74
N LEU A 263 31.26 31.98 15.67
CA LEU A 263 32.37 31.75 14.74
C LEU A 263 33.56 32.67 15.00
N LEU A 264 33.45 33.58 15.98
CA LEU A 264 34.45 34.59 16.29
C LEU A 264 35.83 33.99 16.55
N GLU A 265 35.92 33.05 17.50
CA GLU A 265 37.20 32.43 17.89
C GLU A 265 37.85 31.70 16.71
N LYS A 266 37.05 31.06 15.85
CA LYS A 266 37.54 30.31 14.69
C LYS A 266 38.04 31.24 13.58
N VAL A 267 37.33 32.32 13.29
CA VAL A 267 37.67 33.26 12.20
C VAL A 267 38.84 34.16 12.61
N MET A 268 38.90 34.59 13.87
CA MET A 268 39.89 35.54 14.41
C MET A 268 41.03 34.87 15.19
N ALA A 269 41.20 33.54 15.09
CA ALA A 269 42.18 32.77 15.89
C ALA A 269 43.62 33.31 15.87
N ASP A 270 44.01 33.94 14.75
CA ASP A 270 45.37 34.42 14.49
C ASP A 270 45.54 35.95 14.73
N HIS A 271 44.51 36.64 15.24
CA HIS A 271 44.44 38.10 15.33
C HIS A 271 44.19 38.57 16.77
N GLU A 272 44.78 39.70 17.16
CA GLU A 272 44.41 40.37 18.41
C GLU A 272 43.18 41.25 18.18
N TYR A 273 42.12 41.07 18.95
CA TYR A 273 40.87 41.77 18.72
C TYR A 273 40.13 42.16 20.01
N GLU A 274 39.20 43.10 19.86
CA GLU A 274 38.30 43.55 20.93
C GLU A 274 36.85 43.56 20.41
N VAL A 275 35.94 42.88 21.13
CA VAL A 275 34.50 42.95 20.81
C VAL A 275 33.96 44.30 21.26
N VAL A 276 33.39 45.05 20.32
CA VAL A 276 32.93 46.43 20.50
C VAL A 276 31.43 46.47 20.74
N GLU A 277 30.68 45.60 20.05
CA GLU A 277 29.23 45.57 20.08
C GLU A 277 28.71 44.16 19.77
N GLU A 278 27.56 43.79 20.33
CA GLU A 278 26.82 42.57 20.02
C GLU A 278 25.39 42.94 19.63
N MET A 279 24.87 42.30 18.59
CA MET A 279 23.55 42.57 18.00
C MET A 279 22.88 41.29 17.51
N LYS A 280 21.57 41.33 17.24
CA LYS A 280 20.88 40.25 16.54
C LYS A 280 21.00 40.43 15.03
N GLY A 281 20.93 39.34 14.27
CA GLY A 281 20.93 39.42 12.81
C GLY A 281 19.78 40.26 12.26
N LYS A 282 18.63 40.25 12.94
CA LYS A 282 17.48 41.12 12.60
C LYS A 282 17.81 42.61 12.68
N ASP A 283 18.71 43.02 13.57
CA ASP A 283 19.13 44.42 13.73
C ASP A 283 20.00 44.91 12.55
N LEU A 284 20.54 43.98 11.77
CA LEU A 284 21.37 44.26 10.59
C LEU A 284 20.55 44.33 9.29
N GLU A 285 19.26 44.01 9.31
CA GLU A 285 18.41 44.00 8.13
C GLU A 285 18.36 45.40 7.47
N TYR A 286 18.52 45.44 6.15
CA TYR A 286 18.62 46.66 5.33
C TYR A 286 19.86 47.54 5.53
N VAL A 287 20.84 47.13 6.35
CA VAL A 287 22.12 47.86 6.42
C VAL A 287 22.85 47.75 5.08
N GLU A 288 23.26 48.88 4.51
CA GLU A 288 23.86 48.95 3.18
C GLU A 288 25.38 48.73 3.18
N TYR A 289 25.90 48.15 2.10
CA TYR A 289 27.32 47.93 1.86
C TYR A 289 27.72 48.33 0.43
N GLU A 290 29.01 48.50 0.17
CA GLU A 290 29.54 48.80 -1.16
C GLU A 290 29.68 47.52 -2.01
N GLN A 291 29.33 47.60 -3.30
CA GLN A 291 29.48 46.47 -4.22
C GLN A 291 30.94 45.99 -4.27
N LEU A 292 31.15 44.69 -4.04
CA LEU A 292 32.48 44.10 -3.97
C LEU A 292 33.22 44.15 -5.32
N LEU A 293 32.54 43.78 -6.41
CA LEU A 293 33.06 43.76 -7.78
C LEU A 293 32.12 44.54 -8.70
N PRO A 294 32.38 45.82 -8.98
CA PRO A 294 31.46 46.70 -9.71
C PRO A 294 31.54 46.52 -11.24
N TYR A 295 31.43 45.27 -11.70
CA TYR A 295 31.52 44.93 -13.13
C TYR A 295 30.17 44.72 -13.80
N VAL A 296 29.17 44.26 -13.04
CA VAL A 296 27.82 44.06 -13.53
C VAL A 296 26.91 44.98 -12.76
N LYS A 297 26.10 45.76 -13.48
CA LYS A 297 25.17 46.71 -12.88
C LYS A 297 23.85 46.01 -12.58
N PRO A 298 23.43 45.90 -11.31
CA PRO A 298 22.13 45.33 -10.98
C PRO A 298 21.00 46.25 -11.44
N ASP A 299 19.90 45.66 -11.88
CA ASP A 299 18.66 46.38 -12.18
C ASP A 299 17.73 46.38 -10.96
N GLY A 300 17.79 47.45 -10.16
CA GLY A 300 17.00 47.61 -8.94
C GLY A 300 17.82 47.87 -7.67
N LYS A 301 17.16 47.77 -6.50
CA LYS A 301 17.80 48.01 -5.19
C LYS A 301 18.65 46.79 -4.79
N ALA A 302 19.94 46.99 -4.56
CA ALA A 302 20.89 45.94 -4.15
C ALA A 302 21.84 46.43 -3.05
N PHE A 303 22.71 45.55 -2.60
CA PHE A 303 23.82 45.78 -1.68
C PHE A 303 23.38 46.19 -0.26
N PHE A 304 22.46 45.44 0.30
CA PHE A 304 22.04 45.54 1.69
C PHE A 304 21.93 44.17 2.35
N LEU A 305 21.91 44.14 3.69
CA LEU A 305 21.77 42.93 4.47
C LEU A 305 20.31 42.46 4.52
N THR A 306 20.07 41.17 4.40
CA THR A 306 18.75 40.53 4.43
C THR A 306 18.70 39.42 5.48
N CYS A 307 17.49 39.04 5.90
CA CYS A 307 17.29 37.97 6.88
C CYS A 307 16.70 36.69 6.26
N ALA A 308 17.34 35.55 6.55
CA ALA A 308 16.85 34.22 6.17
C ALA A 308 17.26 33.13 7.18
N ASP A 309 16.38 32.14 7.37
CA ASP A 309 16.54 31.11 8.41
C ASP A 309 17.47 29.96 7.96
N TYR A 310 17.84 29.90 6.68
CA TYR A 310 18.80 28.89 6.16
C TYR A 310 20.25 29.19 6.53
N VAL A 311 20.55 30.41 7.01
CA VAL A 311 21.91 30.80 7.40
C VAL A 311 22.29 30.12 8.72
N SER A 312 23.31 29.25 8.68
CA SER A 312 23.81 28.56 9.87
C SER A 312 25.03 29.25 10.48
N ALA A 313 25.39 28.85 11.70
CA ALA A 313 26.56 29.34 12.44
C ALA A 313 27.60 28.23 12.69
N GLU A 314 27.55 27.14 11.92
CA GLU A 314 28.43 25.98 12.06
C GLU A 314 29.77 26.19 11.34
N ASP A 315 29.74 26.82 10.15
CA ASP A 315 30.90 27.09 9.29
C ASP A 315 30.85 28.49 8.66
N GLY A 316 31.98 28.92 8.09
CA GLY A 316 32.13 30.24 7.49
C GLY A 316 32.21 31.38 8.51
N THR A 317 31.40 32.41 8.33
CA THR A 317 31.34 33.61 9.20
C THR A 317 29.95 33.90 9.75
N GLY A 318 28.95 33.10 9.38
CA GLY A 318 27.53 33.36 9.64
C GLY A 318 26.93 34.52 8.82
N ILE A 319 27.68 35.08 7.86
CA ILE A 319 27.18 36.02 6.85
C ILE A 319 27.42 35.39 5.48
N VAL A 320 26.35 35.22 4.72
CA VAL A 320 26.36 34.55 3.41
C VAL A 320 26.26 35.60 2.31
N HIS A 321 27.08 35.52 1.27
CA HIS A 321 26.84 36.34 0.08
C HIS A 321 25.70 35.73 -0.73
N THR A 322 24.81 36.57 -1.24
CA THR A 322 23.62 36.09 -1.97
C THR A 322 23.70 36.46 -3.44
N ALA A 323 23.55 35.45 -4.30
CA ALA A 323 23.56 35.54 -5.76
C ALA A 323 22.38 34.74 -6.35
N PRO A 324 21.20 35.37 -6.52
CA PRO A 324 19.94 34.70 -6.89
C PRO A 324 19.97 33.81 -8.15
N ALA A 325 20.89 34.05 -9.07
CA ALA A 325 21.00 33.27 -10.31
C ALA A 325 21.65 31.88 -10.13
N PHE A 326 22.29 31.62 -8.99
CA PHE A 326 23.17 30.45 -8.80
C PHE A 326 22.90 29.65 -7.52
N GLY A 327 21.85 29.98 -6.77
CA GLY A 327 21.42 29.23 -5.59
C GLY A 327 19.90 29.29 -5.42
N GLU A 328 19.27 28.16 -5.08
CA GLU A 328 17.80 28.10 -4.92
C GLU A 328 17.34 28.92 -3.71
N ASP A 329 18.00 28.78 -2.56
CA ASP A 329 17.67 29.58 -1.36
C ASP A 329 17.89 31.09 -1.60
N ASP A 330 18.96 31.44 -2.32
CA ASP A 330 19.26 32.80 -2.74
C ASP A 330 18.20 33.35 -3.71
N TYR A 331 17.68 32.51 -4.61
CA TYR A 331 16.60 32.89 -5.53
C TYR A 331 15.30 33.17 -4.79
N GLN A 332 14.90 32.28 -3.88
CA GLN A 332 13.70 32.46 -3.07
C GLN A 332 13.81 33.69 -2.16
N LEU A 333 14.99 33.94 -1.59
CA LEU A 333 15.27 35.15 -0.84
C LEU A 333 15.21 36.40 -1.73
N GLY A 334 15.75 36.30 -2.95
CA GLY A 334 15.66 37.34 -3.96
C GLY A 334 14.21 37.70 -4.30
N ARG A 335 13.33 36.72 -4.43
CA ARG A 335 11.88 36.94 -4.61
C ARG A 335 11.27 37.66 -3.41
N LYS A 336 11.60 37.24 -2.19
CA LYS A 336 11.06 37.82 -0.94
C LYS A 336 11.43 39.31 -0.77
N TYR A 337 12.67 39.69 -1.09
CA TYR A 337 13.16 41.07 -0.93
C TYR A 337 13.17 41.89 -2.23
N ASN A 338 12.66 41.33 -3.33
CA ASN A 338 12.70 41.92 -4.67
C ASN A 338 14.14 42.31 -5.09
N LEU A 339 15.09 41.38 -4.89
CA LEU A 339 16.50 41.59 -5.26
C LEU A 339 16.71 41.46 -6.77
N PRO A 340 17.66 42.23 -7.34
CA PRO A 340 18.03 42.13 -8.74
C PRO A 340 18.55 40.73 -9.11
N PHE A 341 18.22 40.30 -10.32
CA PHE A 341 18.66 39.03 -10.87
C PHE A 341 19.87 39.24 -11.78
N VAL A 342 21.07 38.88 -11.31
CA VAL A 342 22.34 39.11 -12.01
C VAL A 342 22.95 37.76 -12.43
N GLN A 343 23.02 37.49 -13.73
CA GLN A 343 23.52 36.22 -14.29
C GLN A 343 24.51 36.45 -15.46
N PRO A 344 25.77 36.85 -15.18
CA PRO A 344 26.77 37.13 -16.20
C PRO A 344 27.46 35.85 -16.71
N VAL A 345 26.72 34.74 -16.81
CA VAL A 345 27.25 33.42 -17.20
C VAL A 345 26.30 32.80 -18.22
N ASP A 346 26.83 32.34 -19.35
CA ASP A 346 26.05 31.69 -20.41
C ASP A 346 25.80 30.18 -20.15
N LEU A 347 25.09 29.55 -21.09
CA LEU A 347 24.79 28.12 -21.06
C LEU A 347 26.01 27.21 -21.28
N GLU A 348 27.16 27.76 -21.67
CA GLU A 348 28.43 27.04 -21.80
C GLU A 348 29.26 27.17 -20.50
N GLY A 349 28.73 27.87 -19.49
CA GLY A 349 29.41 28.11 -18.22
C GLY A 349 30.54 29.13 -18.34
N CYS A 350 30.50 29.99 -19.35
CA CYS A 350 31.47 31.06 -19.56
C CYS A 350 30.92 32.41 -19.12
N PHE A 351 31.80 33.28 -18.61
CA PHE A 351 31.41 34.65 -18.28
C PHE A 351 31.03 35.44 -19.54
N THR A 352 29.89 36.13 -19.52
CA THR A 352 29.41 36.98 -20.63
C THR A 352 29.80 38.45 -20.45
N GLU A 353 30.04 38.84 -19.20
CA GLU A 353 30.49 40.15 -18.72
C GLU A 353 31.63 39.95 -17.70
N THR A 354 32.24 41.00 -17.14
CA THR A 354 33.45 40.99 -16.28
C THR A 354 34.81 40.94 -17.02
N PRO A 355 35.95 41.21 -16.34
CA PRO A 355 37.30 41.04 -16.92
C PRO A 355 37.62 39.62 -17.38
N TRP A 356 36.84 38.62 -16.97
CA TRP A 356 37.03 37.20 -17.32
C TRP A 356 36.11 36.73 -18.45
N LYS A 357 35.49 37.66 -19.19
CA LYS A 357 34.60 37.35 -20.30
C LYS A 357 35.17 36.28 -21.26
N GLY A 358 34.37 35.27 -21.56
CA GLY A 358 34.71 34.13 -22.42
C GLY A 358 35.51 33.03 -21.73
N LYS A 359 35.83 33.15 -20.43
CA LYS A 359 36.47 32.08 -19.65
C LYS A 359 35.42 31.26 -18.91
N PHE A 360 35.69 29.96 -18.79
CA PHE A 360 34.90 29.03 -17.99
C PHE A 360 35.00 29.39 -16.50
N ILE A 361 33.86 29.49 -15.81
CA ILE A 361 33.77 30.05 -14.45
C ILE A 361 34.72 29.41 -13.43
N PHE A 362 34.86 28.08 -13.42
CA PHE A 362 35.68 27.40 -12.41
C PHE A 362 37.19 27.70 -12.56
N ASP A 363 37.64 27.99 -13.79
CA ASP A 363 39.04 28.31 -14.09
C ASP A 363 39.41 29.73 -13.64
N THR A 364 38.42 30.57 -13.33
CA THR A 364 38.64 31.97 -12.92
C THR A 364 38.85 32.17 -11.43
N ASN A 365 38.57 31.17 -10.59
CA ASN A 365 38.56 31.33 -9.12
C ASN A 365 39.88 31.87 -8.56
N GLU A 366 41.03 31.42 -9.09
CA GLU A 366 42.35 31.93 -8.65
C GLU A 366 42.60 33.36 -9.15
N GLU A 367 42.16 33.70 -10.36
CA GLU A 367 42.28 35.06 -10.91
C GLU A 367 41.41 36.06 -10.13
N ILE A 368 40.18 35.65 -9.75
CA ILE A 368 39.29 36.43 -8.88
C ILE A 368 39.92 36.65 -7.51
N PHE A 369 40.53 35.61 -6.92
CA PHE A 369 41.25 35.75 -5.66
C PHE A 369 42.40 36.76 -5.77
N ILE A 370 43.27 36.64 -6.78
CA ILE A 370 44.40 37.54 -6.99
C ILE A 370 43.91 38.98 -7.10
N HIS A 371 42.85 39.20 -7.89
CA HIS A 371 42.26 40.51 -8.08
C HIS A 371 41.71 41.11 -6.76
N LEU A 372 40.91 40.36 -6.01
CA LEU A 372 40.38 40.82 -4.72
C LEU A 372 41.48 41.04 -3.67
N ARG A 373 42.55 40.23 -3.69
CA ARG A 373 43.69 40.39 -2.78
C ARG A 373 44.44 41.68 -3.08
N ASP A 374 44.70 41.97 -4.36
CA ASP A 374 45.44 43.16 -4.77
C ASP A 374 44.66 44.45 -4.46
N GLU A 375 43.33 44.38 -4.42
CA GLU A 375 42.45 45.46 -3.93
C GLU A 375 42.27 45.47 -2.39
N GLY A 376 42.93 44.55 -1.67
CA GLY A 376 42.82 44.46 -0.21
C GLY A 376 41.44 44.04 0.29
N LYS A 377 40.63 43.36 -0.51
CA LYS A 377 39.25 42.92 -0.21
C LYS A 377 39.15 41.49 0.32
N VAL A 378 40.25 40.76 0.42
CA VAL A 378 40.28 39.41 1.02
C VAL A 378 40.73 39.51 2.47
N TYR A 379 39.97 38.88 3.38
CA TYR A 379 40.37 38.70 4.78
C TYR A 379 41.20 37.42 4.95
N LYS A 380 40.70 36.28 4.45
CA LYS A 380 41.39 34.99 4.56
C LYS A 380 41.14 34.14 3.31
N LYS A 381 42.19 33.46 2.82
CA LYS A 381 42.09 32.39 1.82
C LYS A 381 42.25 31.05 2.51
N GLN A 382 41.39 30.10 2.17
CA GLN A 382 41.43 28.72 2.64
C GLN A 382 41.32 27.77 1.45
N THR A 383 41.81 26.55 1.65
CA THR A 383 41.54 25.43 0.74
C THR A 383 40.75 24.41 1.54
N ILE A 384 39.51 24.16 1.14
CA ILE A 384 38.63 23.20 1.80
C ILE A 384 38.38 22.05 0.83
N GLU A 385 38.39 20.83 1.36
CA GLU A 385 38.00 19.65 0.61
C GLU A 385 36.55 19.31 0.96
N HIS A 386 35.66 19.33 -0.01
CA HIS A 386 34.25 19.04 0.20
C HIS A 386 33.65 18.23 -0.95
N ASN A 387 32.51 17.61 -0.69
CA ASN A 387 31.84 16.77 -1.68
C ASN A 387 31.04 17.64 -2.64
N TYR A 388 31.49 17.77 -3.90
CA TYR A 388 30.88 18.63 -4.90
C TYR A 388 30.24 17.82 -6.06
N PRO A 389 29.05 18.23 -6.53
CA PRO A 389 28.35 17.49 -7.58
C PRO A 389 28.99 17.69 -8.96
N HIS A 390 29.30 16.58 -9.63
CA HIS A 390 29.72 16.57 -11.04
C HIS A 390 28.69 15.89 -11.93
N CYS A 391 28.76 16.17 -13.23
CA CYS A 391 27.98 15.44 -14.22
C CYS A 391 28.35 13.96 -14.17
N TRP A 392 27.37 13.09 -13.93
CA TRP A 392 27.58 11.65 -13.86
C TRP A 392 28.17 11.06 -15.16
N ARG A 393 27.90 11.70 -16.32
CA ARG A 393 28.39 11.31 -17.65
C ARG A 393 29.81 11.81 -17.93
N CYS A 394 30.00 13.14 -17.96
CA CYS A 394 31.24 13.74 -18.46
C CYS A 394 32.22 14.16 -17.35
N LYS A 395 31.83 13.98 -16.08
CA LYS A 395 32.59 14.35 -14.88
C LYS A 395 32.95 15.83 -14.77
N THR A 396 32.27 16.71 -15.51
CA THR A 396 32.42 18.17 -15.37
C THR A 396 31.70 18.65 -14.11
N PRO A 397 32.27 19.56 -13.30
CA PRO A 397 31.59 20.14 -12.15
C PRO A 397 30.26 20.78 -12.56
N LEU A 398 29.20 20.56 -11.77
CA LEU A 398 27.90 21.13 -12.06
C LEU A 398 27.79 22.56 -11.55
N VAL A 399 26.97 23.33 -12.25
CA VAL A 399 26.62 24.70 -11.91
C VAL A 399 25.15 24.71 -11.53
N TYR A 400 24.81 25.22 -10.36
CA TYR A 400 23.43 25.57 -10.10
C TYR A 400 23.11 26.79 -10.95
N TYR A 401 22.22 26.63 -11.92
CA TYR A 401 21.97 27.63 -12.95
C TYR A 401 20.47 27.88 -13.04
N ALA A 402 20.09 29.14 -12.91
CA ALA A 402 18.74 29.60 -13.09
C ALA A 402 18.35 29.57 -14.58
N LYS A 403 17.28 28.86 -14.92
CA LYS A 403 16.64 28.91 -16.24
C LYS A 403 15.21 29.44 -16.11
N PRO A 404 14.73 30.27 -17.07
CA PRO A 404 13.33 30.66 -17.11
C PRO A 404 12.42 29.44 -17.07
N SER A 405 11.37 29.51 -16.27
CA SER A 405 10.33 28.48 -16.19
C SER A 405 9.02 29.13 -15.76
N TRP A 406 7.91 28.56 -16.19
CA TRP A 406 6.59 28.98 -15.74
C TRP A 406 6.17 28.20 -14.50
N TYR A 407 5.54 28.91 -13.57
CA TYR A 407 5.08 28.39 -12.31
C TYR A 407 3.59 28.66 -12.12
N ILE A 408 2.92 27.76 -11.41
CA ILE A 408 1.64 28.01 -10.76
C ILE A 408 1.93 28.29 -9.28
N GLU A 409 1.48 29.44 -8.76
CA GLU A 409 1.74 29.92 -7.40
C GLU A 409 0.93 29.16 -6.33
N MET A 410 1.19 27.86 -6.20
CA MET A 410 0.49 26.95 -5.30
C MET A 410 0.67 27.32 -3.82
N SER A 411 1.74 28.02 -3.47
CA SER A 411 1.98 28.49 -2.10
C SER A 411 0.83 29.37 -1.57
N LYS A 412 0.18 30.18 -2.44
CA LYS A 412 -1.01 30.98 -2.10
C LYS A 412 -2.24 30.13 -1.77
N LEU A 413 -2.25 28.86 -2.19
CA LEU A 413 -3.38 27.94 -2.00
C LEU A 413 -3.10 26.89 -0.91
N SER A 414 -1.96 26.98 -0.21
CA SER A 414 -1.55 26.03 0.85
C SER A 414 -2.67 25.81 1.88
N GLU A 415 -3.16 26.89 2.50
CA GLU A 415 -4.21 26.82 3.52
C GLU A 415 -5.48 26.15 2.99
N LYS A 416 -5.91 26.52 1.77
CA LYS A 416 -7.11 25.94 1.14
C LYS A 416 -6.94 24.46 0.82
N MET A 417 -5.77 24.03 0.36
CA MET A 417 -5.50 22.62 0.11
C MET A 417 -5.47 21.81 1.43
N VAL A 418 -4.95 22.38 2.51
CA VAL A 418 -4.99 21.76 3.85
C VAL A 418 -6.43 21.63 4.35
N GLU A 419 -7.25 22.68 4.20
CA GLU A 419 -8.70 22.61 4.49
C GLU A 419 -9.37 21.49 3.71
N ASN A 420 -9.17 21.44 2.40
CA ASN A 420 -9.75 20.41 1.53
C ASN A 420 -9.27 19.00 1.94
N ASN A 421 -7.99 18.83 2.27
CA ASN A 421 -7.45 17.56 2.74
C ASN A 421 -8.10 17.06 4.05
N ASN A 422 -8.47 17.97 4.94
CA ASN A 422 -9.12 17.63 6.22
C ASN A 422 -10.55 17.09 6.03
N GLU A 423 -11.17 17.29 4.86
CA GLU A 423 -12.47 16.73 4.50
C GLU A 423 -12.38 15.32 3.89
N VAL A 424 -11.16 14.82 3.62
CA VAL A 424 -10.90 13.53 2.98
C VAL A 424 -10.70 12.42 4.01
N ASN A 425 -11.34 11.27 3.81
CA ASN A 425 -11.08 10.06 4.57
C ASN A 425 -9.88 9.31 3.98
N TRP A 426 -8.78 9.23 4.74
CA TRP A 426 -7.57 8.54 4.31
C TRP A 426 -7.43 7.17 4.96
N TYR A 427 -7.04 6.17 4.16
CA TYR A 427 -6.81 4.81 4.61
C TYR A 427 -5.36 4.41 4.30
N PRO A 428 -4.44 4.48 5.29
CA PRO A 428 -4.65 4.83 6.70
C PRO A 428 -4.59 6.35 6.95
N GLN A 429 -5.29 6.80 7.99
CA GLN A 429 -5.45 8.23 8.29
C GLN A 429 -4.11 8.98 8.45
N THR A 430 -3.10 8.30 9.02
CA THR A 430 -1.77 8.89 9.23
C THR A 430 -1.06 9.36 7.96
N ILE A 431 -1.42 8.83 6.78
CA ILE A 431 -0.90 9.32 5.50
C ILE A 431 -1.47 10.70 5.17
N GLY A 432 -2.78 10.88 5.33
CA GLY A 432 -3.48 12.15 5.15
C GLY A 432 -2.97 13.22 6.11
N ASP A 433 -2.88 12.89 7.40
CA ASP A 433 -2.48 13.85 8.45
C ASP A 433 -1.00 14.26 8.33
N LYS A 434 -0.11 13.29 8.07
CA LYS A 434 1.35 13.54 8.12
C LYS A 434 1.94 13.68 6.73
N ARG A 435 2.01 12.59 5.97
CA ARG A 435 2.80 12.56 4.73
C ARG A 435 2.24 13.54 3.70
N PHE A 436 0.93 13.58 3.52
CA PHE A 436 0.26 14.46 2.58
C PHE A 436 -0.03 15.83 3.21
N GLY A 437 -0.61 15.89 4.41
CA GLY A 437 -0.89 17.12 5.15
C GLY A 437 0.33 18.03 5.30
N ASN A 438 1.44 17.55 5.88
CA ASN A 438 2.67 18.34 6.04
C ASN A 438 3.26 18.82 4.70
N TRP A 439 2.99 18.10 3.60
CA TRP A 439 3.44 18.51 2.27
C TRP A 439 2.62 19.66 1.71
N LEU A 440 1.29 19.61 1.89
CA LEU A 440 0.41 20.70 1.50
C LEU A 440 0.70 21.98 2.29
N GLU A 441 0.91 21.86 3.60
CA GLU A 441 1.28 23.01 4.47
C GLU A 441 2.53 23.74 3.97
N ASN A 442 3.53 22.99 3.49
CA ASN A 442 4.83 23.49 3.06
C ASN A 442 4.97 23.51 1.53
N VAL A 443 3.85 23.48 0.80
CA VAL A 443 3.85 23.39 -0.65
C VAL A 443 4.64 24.54 -1.28
N LYS A 444 5.42 24.21 -2.30
CA LYS A 444 6.14 25.18 -3.13
C LYS A 444 5.39 25.43 -4.42
N ASP A 445 5.66 26.57 -5.05
CA ASP A 445 5.07 26.88 -6.35
C ASP A 445 5.44 25.80 -7.37
N TRP A 446 4.44 25.37 -8.15
CA TRP A 446 4.57 24.26 -9.06
C TRP A 446 5.17 24.73 -10.38
N ALA A 447 6.43 24.38 -10.63
CA ALA A 447 7.06 24.58 -11.93
C ALA A 447 6.30 23.74 -12.98
N ILE A 448 5.44 24.39 -13.77
CA ILE A 448 4.54 23.75 -14.73
C ILE A 448 5.21 23.58 -16.10
N SER A 449 6.14 24.45 -16.50
CA SER A 449 6.76 24.33 -17.83
C SER A 449 7.86 23.28 -17.89
N ARG A 450 7.99 22.62 -19.06
CA ARG A 450 9.01 21.65 -19.40
C ARG A 450 9.54 21.96 -20.80
N SER A 451 10.84 22.21 -20.91
CA SER A 451 11.51 22.40 -22.21
C SER A 451 11.77 21.05 -22.89
N ARG A 452 10.69 20.42 -23.35
CA ARG A 452 10.59 19.10 -24.01
C ARG A 452 9.64 19.20 -25.23
N TYR A 453 9.43 18.10 -25.96
CA TYR A 453 8.75 18.11 -27.26
C TYR A 453 7.38 17.43 -27.26
N TRP A 454 7.25 16.32 -26.53
CA TRP A 454 6.03 15.50 -26.45
C TRP A 454 5.29 15.71 -25.12
N GLY A 455 4.13 16.34 -25.22
CA GLY A 455 3.24 16.67 -24.12
C GLY A 455 2.32 17.82 -24.49
N THR A 456 1.36 18.12 -23.62
CA THR A 456 0.44 19.25 -23.84
C THR A 456 1.22 20.57 -23.92
N PRO A 457 1.08 21.33 -25.02
CA PRO A 457 1.79 22.60 -25.14
C PRO A 457 1.26 23.63 -24.14
N LEU A 458 2.17 24.36 -23.49
CA LEU A 458 1.79 25.46 -22.60
C LEU A 458 1.10 26.56 -23.42
N ASN A 459 -0.13 26.89 -23.07
CA ASN A 459 -1.07 27.72 -23.82
C ASN A 459 -0.85 29.23 -23.63
N LEU A 460 0.41 29.67 -23.61
CA LEU A 460 0.80 31.06 -23.44
C LEU A 460 1.48 31.60 -24.69
N TRP A 461 1.00 32.75 -25.18
CA TRP A 461 1.63 33.51 -26.24
C TRP A 461 2.30 34.75 -25.65
N ARG A 462 3.51 35.07 -26.12
CA ARG A 462 4.28 36.23 -25.69
C ARG A 462 4.54 37.16 -26.88
N CYS A 463 4.36 38.46 -26.68
CA CYS A 463 4.76 39.46 -27.65
C CYS A 463 6.27 39.73 -27.56
N ASP A 464 6.98 39.60 -28.68
CA ASP A 464 8.44 39.81 -28.74
C ASP A 464 8.83 41.28 -28.50
N ASP A 465 7.94 42.22 -28.81
CA ASP A 465 8.23 43.66 -28.76
C ASP A 465 7.98 44.28 -27.37
N CYS A 466 6.86 43.92 -26.71
CA CYS A 466 6.44 44.55 -25.44
C CYS A 466 6.42 43.60 -24.24
N GLY A 467 6.57 42.29 -24.46
CA GLY A 467 6.55 41.29 -23.39
C GLY A 467 5.16 40.93 -22.87
N HIS A 468 4.07 41.50 -23.40
CA HIS A 468 2.69 41.08 -23.05
C HIS A 468 2.52 39.58 -23.23
N VAL A 469 1.78 38.95 -22.31
CA VAL A 469 1.49 37.51 -22.34
C VAL A 469 -0.01 37.31 -22.34
N GLU A 470 -0.48 36.46 -23.25
CA GLU A 470 -1.88 36.07 -23.41
C GLU A 470 -2.02 34.55 -23.22
N SER A 471 -3.06 34.10 -22.52
CA SER A 471 -3.41 32.67 -22.41
C SER A 471 -4.63 32.35 -23.29
N ILE A 472 -4.60 31.21 -23.98
CA ILE A 472 -5.68 30.73 -24.85
C ILE A 472 -6.37 29.52 -24.21
N GLY A 473 -7.67 29.60 -23.96
CA GLY A 473 -8.42 28.58 -23.23
C GLY A 473 -9.21 27.58 -24.06
N SER A 474 -9.25 27.73 -25.40
CA SER A 474 -9.98 26.80 -26.28
C SER A 474 -9.44 26.85 -27.72
N ARG A 475 -9.70 25.79 -28.49
CA ARG A 475 -9.44 25.70 -29.95
C ARG A 475 -10.22 26.75 -30.71
N LYS A 476 -11.47 27.00 -30.31
CA LYS A 476 -12.29 28.08 -30.85
C LYS A 476 -11.66 29.45 -30.62
N GLU A 477 -11.23 29.75 -29.39
CA GLU A 477 -10.54 31.00 -29.08
C GLU A 477 -9.23 31.14 -29.87
N LEU A 478 -8.48 30.05 -30.04
CA LEU A 478 -7.26 30.03 -30.85
C LEU A 478 -7.57 30.41 -32.30
N ALA A 479 -8.57 29.78 -32.92
CA ALA A 479 -8.97 30.05 -34.30
C ALA A 479 -9.46 31.49 -34.50
N GLU A 480 -10.20 32.05 -33.53
CA GLU A 480 -10.68 33.43 -33.58
C GLU A 480 -9.56 34.48 -33.45
N LYS A 481 -8.51 34.18 -32.66
CA LYS A 481 -7.39 35.11 -32.39
C LYS A 481 -6.19 34.92 -33.30
N ALA A 482 -6.08 33.80 -34.01
CA ALA A 482 -4.98 33.50 -34.91
C ALA A 482 -4.88 34.51 -36.06
N ARG A 483 -3.64 34.77 -36.50
CA ARG A 483 -3.36 35.57 -37.70
C ARG A 483 -3.47 34.74 -38.97
N GLU A 484 -3.24 33.44 -38.84
CA GLU A 484 -3.40 32.42 -39.86
C GLU A 484 -4.86 31.92 -39.91
N ASP A 485 -5.29 31.45 -41.08
CA ASP A 485 -6.60 30.80 -41.25
C ASP A 485 -6.49 29.33 -40.80
N ILE A 486 -6.90 29.05 -39.56
CA ILE A 486 -6.81 27.72 -38.95
C ILE A 486 -8.21 27.18 -38.59
N SER A 487 -8.37 25.86 -38.64
CA SER A 487 -9.58 25.17 -38.18
C SER A 487 -9.52 24.89 -36.67
N GLU A 488 -10.69 24.73 -36.05
CA GLU A 488 -10.81 24.19 -34.69
C GLU A 488 -10.30 22.73 -34.60
N ASP A 489 -10.20 22.00 -35.72
CA ASP A 489 -9.65 20.64 -35.79
C ASP A 489 -8.10 20.56 -35.79
N ILE A 490 -7.41 21.67 -35.53
CA ILE A 490 -5.94 21.70 -35.51
C ILE A 490 -5.36 20.71 -34.49
N GLU A 491 -4.30 20.01 -34.86
CA GLU A 491 -3.51 19.20 -33.92
C GLU A 491 -2.83 20.14 -32.92
N LEU A 492 -3.18 20.02 -31.64
CA LEU A 492 -2.71 20.94 -30.61
C LEU A 492 -1.26 20.68 -30.21
N HIS A 493 -0.69 19.52 -30.55
CA HIS A 493 0.69 19.18 -30.22
C HIS A 493 1.72 20.03 -30.98
N ARG A 494 2.94 20.06 -30.42
CA ARG A 494 4.12 20.53 -31.17
C ARG A 494 4.40 19.60 -32.37
N PRO A 495 4.91 20.12 -33.50
CA PRO A 495 5.16 21.54 -33.76
C PRO A 495 3.94 22.31 -34.31
N TYR A 496 2.82 21.65 -34.61
CA TYR A 496 1.69 22.26 -35.33
C TYR A 496 1.18 23.56 -34.67
N VAL A 497 1.01 23.56 -33.34
CA VAL A 497 0.58 24.75 -32.60
C VAL A 497 1.66 25.83 -32.50
N ASP A 498 2.95 25.47 -32.66
CA ASP A 498 4.06 26.43 -32.60
C ASP A 498 4.02 27.42 -33.78
N ASP A 499 3.40 27.02 -34.89
CA ASP A 499 3.28 27.82 -36.12
C ASP A 499 2.10 28.84 -36.06
N VAL A 500 1.25 28.78 -35.02
CA VAL A 500 0.10 29.70 -34.87
C VAL A 500 0.53 30.98 -34.15
N THR A 501 0.33 32.14 -34.80
CA THR A 501 0.68 33.45 -34.24
C THR A 501 -0.54 34.30 -33.92
N LEU A 502 -0.45 35.12 -32.89
CA LEU A 502 -1.53 36.03 -32.48
C LEU A 502 -1.16 37.50 -32.72
N THR A 503 -2.18 38.38 -32.72
CA THR A 503 -1.98 39.83 -32.70
C THR A 503 -2.01 40.34 -31.26
N CYS A 504 -0.94 41.00 -30.82
CA CYS A 504 -0.81 41.55 -29.47
C CYS A 504 -1.88 42.62 -29.20
N PRO A 505 -2.69 42.47 -28.14
CA PRO A 505 -3.73 43.45 -27.81
C PRO A 505 -3.15 44.79 -27.33
N GLU A 506 -1.93 44.81 -26.80
CA GLU A 506 -1.30 46.04 -26.28
C GLU A 506 -0.61 46.89 -27.36
N CYS A 507 0.16 46.25 -28.26
CA CYS A 507 0.99 46.97 -29.23
C CYS A 507 0.70 46.62 -30.70
N GLY A 508 -0.21 45.69 -30.97
CA GLY A 508 -0.60 45.26 -32.32
C GLY A 508 0.45 44.43 -33.07
N LYS A 509 1.55 44.04 -32.40
CA LYS A 509 2.64 43.22 -32.98
C LYS A 509 2.35 41.73 -32.88
N VAL A 510 3.26 40.92 -33.41
CA VAL A 510 3.11 39.47 -33.43
C VAL A 510 3.38 38.90 -32.03
N MET A 511 2.62 37.88 -31.65
CA MET A 511 2.91 37.04 -30.48
C MET A 511 3.18 35.62 -30.92
N HIS A 512 4.17 34.98 -30.29
CA HIS A 512 4.51 33.58 -30.50
C HIS A 512 4.21 32.78 -29.24
N ARG A 513 3.81 31.51 -29.41
CA ARG A 513 3.66 30.60 -28.29
C ARG A 513 5.01 30.41 -27.59
N VAL A 514 5.01 30.34 -26.27
CA VAL A 514 6.21 29.91 -25.52
C VAL A 514 6.54 28.46 -25.92
N PRO A 515 7.82 28.08 -26.10
CA PRO A 515 8.16 26.78 -26.69
C PRO A 515 7.92 25.58 -25.76
N ASP A 516 7.69 25.81 -24.47
CA ASP A 516 7.55 24.76 -23.47
C ASP A 516 6.26 23.95 -23.62
N VAL A 517 6.31 22.68 -23.20
CA VAL A 517 5.13 21.85 -22.88
C VAL A 517 4.90 21.86 -21.37
N ILE A 518 3.77 21.34 -20.90
CA ILE A 518 3.46 21.29 -19.46
C ILE A 518 4.01 20.02 -18.79
N ASP A 519 3.95 20.01 -17.46
CA ASP A 519 4.30 18.87 -16.63
C ASP A 519 3.22 17.78 -16.72
N VAL A 520 3.62 16.53 -16.95
CA VAL A 520 2.69 15.38 -17.12
C VAL A 520 1.80 15.12 -15.89
N TRP A 521 2.22 15.59 -14.70
CA TRP A 521 1.36 15.54 -13.51
C TRP A 521 0.14 16.45 -13.63
N PHE A 522 0.21 17.52 -14.43
CA PHE A 522 -0.94 18.33 -14.76
C PHE A 522 -1.91 17.54 -15.61
N ASP A 523 -1.42 16.80 -16.62
CA ASP A 523 -2.26 16.00 -17.50
C ASP A 523 -3.06 14.96 -16.71
N SER A 524 -2.38 14.17 -15.89
CA SER A 524 -3.01 13.17 -15.03
C SER A 524 -3.92 13.80 -13.97
N GLY A 525 -3.56 14.97 -13.42
CA GLY A 525 -4.38 15.68 -12.43
C GLY A 525 -5.62 16.39 -13.00
N ALA A 526 -5.61 16.69 -14.30
CA ALA A 526 -6.74 17.29 -15.03
C ALA A 526 -7.84 16.26 -15.34
N MET A 527 -7.54 14.97 -15.22
CA MET A 527 -8.44 13.84 -15.51
C MET A 527 -9.90 14.03 -15.04
N PRO A 528 -10.20 14.53 -13.83
CA PRO A 528 -11.60 14.70 -13.40
C PRO A 528 -12.43 15.55 -14.36
N PHE A 529 -11.81 16.55 -14.99
CA PHE A 529 -12.44 17.49 -15.92
C PHE A 529 -12.25 17.04 -17.38
N SER A 530 -11.01 16.67 -17.73
CA SER A 530 -10.63 16.37 -19.11
C SER A 530 -11.25 15.06 -19.62
N GLN A 531 -11.50 14.09 -18.75
CA GLN A 531 -12.10 12.82 -19.16
C GLN A 531 -13.53 12.96 -19.70
N VAL A 532 -14.20 14.09 -19.42
CA VAL A 532 -15.54 14.40 -19.93
C VAL A 532 -15.50 15.51 -20.99
N HIS A 533 -14.40 16.25 -21.15
CA HIS A 533 -14.28 17.44 -22.03
C HIS A 533 -14.97 18.69 -21.43
N TYR A 534 -14.93 18.83 -20.11
CA TYR A 534 -15.46 20.00 -19.41
C TYR A 534 -14.64 21.27 -19.71
N PRO A 535 -15.26 22.45 -19.95
CA PRO A 535 -16.68 22.76 -19.88
C PRO A 535 -17.38 22.81 -21.25
N PHE A 536 -16.85 22.12 -22.26
CA PHE A 536 -17.24 22.33 -23.66
C PHE A 536 -18.49 21.51 -24.07
N GLU A 537 -18.63 20.30 -23.54
CA GLU A 537 -19.76 19.42 -23.86
C GLU A 537 -21.04 19.78 -23.07
N LYS A 538 -22.21 19.61 -23.72
CA LYS A 538 -23.51 19.92 -23.11
C LYS A 538 -24.03 18.75 -22.28
N GLY A 539 -24.47 19.03 -21.05
CA GLY A 539 -25.10 18.02 -20.16
C GLY A 539 -24.12 17.35 -19.21
N GLU A 540 -22.86 17.77 -19.22
CA GLU A 540 -21.82 17.30 -18.31
C GLU A 540 -21.68 18.25 -17.12
N ASP A 541 -22.73 18.32 -16.32
CA ASP A 541 -22.66 19.04 -15.06
C ASP A 541 -21.61 18.35 -14.17
N LEU A 542 -20.55 19.10 -13.82
CA LEU A 542 -19.43 18.62 -13.01
C LEU A 542 -19.92 17.92 -11.73
N GLU A 543 -21.06 18.34 -11.17
CA GLU A 543 -21.69 17.77 -9.99
C GLU A 543 -22.04 16.27 -10.13
N ASN A 544 -22.20 15.75 -11.35
CA ASN A 544 -22.51 14.34 -11.60
C ASN A 544 -21.26 13.43 -11.59
N TYR A 545 -20.06 14.01 -11.74
CA TYR A 545 -18.81 13.24 -11.87
C TYR A 545 -17.73 13.67 -10.88
N PHE A 546 -18.05 14.60 -9.97
CA PHE A 546 -17.10 15.19 -9.03
C PHE A 546 -17.79 15.65 -7.73
N PRO A 547 -17.19 15.43 -6.55
CA PRO A 547 -15.92 14.74 -6.31
C PRO A 547 -16.07 13.22 -6.37
N ALA A 548 -14.98 12.51 -6.67
CA ALA A 548 -15.00 11.04 -6.67
C ALA A 548 -15.29 10.49 -5.27
N ASP A 549 -16.04 9.40 -5.18
CA ASP A 549 -16.27 8.71 -3.91
C ASP A 549 -15.04 7.92 -3.47
N PHE A 550 -14.23 7.42 -4.41
CA PHE A 550 -13.07 6.59 -4.10
C PHE A 550 -11.94 6.71 -5.12
N ILE A 551 -10.71 6.72 -4.61
CA ILE A 551 -9.49 6.48 -5.39
C ILE A 551 -8.54 5.54 -4.63
N CYS A 552 -7.72 4.79 -5.37
CA CYS A 552 -6.72 3.89 -4.76
C CYS A 552 -5.46 3.77 -5.62
N GLU A 553 -4.33 4.24 -5.09
CA GLU A 553 -3.02 4.12 -5.72
C GLU A 553 -1.89 3.99 -4.68
N GLY A 554 -0.66 3.79 -5.16
CA GLY A 554 0.53 3.62 -4.33
C GLY A 554 0.89 4.84 -3.47
N ILE A 555 1.61 4.61 -2.38
CA ILE A 555 2.10 5.65 -1.45
C ILE A 555 2.95 6.75 -2.11
N ASP A 556 3.57 6.45 -3.24
CA ASP A 556 4.31 7.41 -4.07
C ASP A 556 3.41 8.50 -4.68
N GLN A 557 2.12 8.22 -4.87
CA GLN A 557 1.16 9.19 -5.41
C GLN A 557 0.83 10.33 -4.44
N THR A 558 1.26 10.24 -3.18
CA THR A 558 1.25 11.39 -2.24
C THR A 558 2.12 12.58 -2.69
N ARG A 559 2.96 12.38 -3.73
CA ARG A 559 3.75 13.43 -4.39
C ARG A 559 3.52 13.51 -5.91
N GLY A 560 2.56 12.74 -6.41
CA GLY A 560 2.20 12.65 -7.81
C GLY A 560 0.72 12.95 -7.97
N TRP A 561 -0.05 11.94 -8.38
CA TRP A 561 -1.45 12.10 -8.78
C TRP A 561 -2.38 12.63 -7.69
N PHE A 562 -2.24 12.19 -6.43
CA PHE A 562 -3.09 12.72 -5.34
C PHE A 562 -2.89 14.23 -5.16
N TYR A 563 -1.63 14.69 -5.28
CA TYR A 563 -1.31 16.11 -5.19
C TYR A 563 -1.86 16.89 -6.38
N SER A 564 -1.65 16.41 -7.61
CA SER A 564 -2.10 17.16 -8.79
C SER A 564 -3.63 17.24 -8.90
N LEU A 565 -4.35 16.17 -8.54
CA LEU A 565 -5.81 16.20 -8.39
C LEU A 565 -6.23 17.29 -7.37
N MET A 566 -5.63 17.29 -6.18
CA MET A 566 -5.94 18.25 -5.11
C MET A 566 -5.63 19.69 -5.54
N ALA A 567 -4.49 19.90 -6.19
CA ALA A 567 -4.01 21.19 -6.64
C ALA A 567 -4.95 21.79 -7.70
N ILE A 568 -5.22 21.05 -8.77
CA ILE A 568 -6.07 21.51 -9.87
C ILE A 568 -7.50 21.71 -9.38
N SER A 569 -8.04 20.77 -8.60
CA SER A 569 -9.37 20.93 -8.01
C SER A 569 -9.48 22.17 -7.12
N THR A 570 -8.46 22.43 -6.29
CA THR A 570 -8.45 23.62 -5.42
C THR A 570 -8.41 24.90 -6.25
N ILE A 571 -7.66 24.93 -7.36
CA ILE A 571 -7.66 26.07 -8.28
C ILE A 571 -9.06 26.28 -8.86
N ILE A 572 -9.72 25.23 -9.34
CA ILE A 572 -10.94 25.33 -10.14
C ILE A 572 -12.21 25.43 -9.30
N THR A 573 -12.40 24.47 -8.38
CA THR A 573 -13.63 24.30 -7.59
C THR A 573 -13.48 24.80 -6.15
N GLY A 574 -12.24 24.90 -5.66
CA GLY A 574 -11.95 25.20 -4.26
C GLY A 574 -12.29 24.05 -3.30
N LYS A 575 -12.59 22.85 -3.80
CA LYS A 575 -12.98 21.67 -2.99
C LYS A 575 -12.00 20.51 -3.17
N ALA A 576 -12.07 19.51 -2.28
CA ALA A 576 -11.34 18.26 -2.44
C ALA A 576 -11.86 17.46 -3.66
N PRO A 577 -10.97 16.81 -4.43
CA PRO A 577 -11.34 16.04 -5.62
C PRO A 577 -11.90 14.64 -5.36
N TYR A 578 -11.75 14.15 -4.13
CA TYR A 578 -12.12 12.80 -3.73
C TYR A 578 -12.58 12.77 -2.27
N LYS A 579 -13.45 11.81 -1.92
CA LYS A 579 -13.96 11.61 -0.55
C LYS A 579 -13.15 10.58 0.22
N ASN A 580 -12.79 9.45 -0.40
CA ASN A 580 -12.04 8.36 0.24
C ASN A 580 -10.79 8.00 -0.56
N VAL A 581 -9.64 7.88 0.12
CA VAL A 581 -8.34 7.53 -0.50
C VAL A 581 -7.75 6.30 0.19
N LEU A 582 -7.70 5.18 -0.53
CA LEU A 582 -6.97 3.99 -0.10
C LEU A 582 -5.53 4.04 -0.64
N VAL A 583 -4.56 4.02 0.26
CA VAL A 583 -3.15 4.12 -0.10
C VAL A 583 -2.46 2.78 0.11
N ASN A 584 -2.10 2.11 -0.98
CA ASN A 584 -1.32 0.88 -0.89
C ASN A 584 0.19 1.17 -0.82
N ASP A 585 0.94 0.35 -0.07
CA ASP A 585 2.39 0.42 -0.02
C ASP A 585 3.03 -0.40 -1.16
N LEU A 586 4.35 -0.43 -1.19
CA LEU A 586 5.14 -1.07 -2.22
C LEU A 586 5.09 -2.59 -2.13
N VAL A 587 5.02 -3.22 -3.31
CA VAL A 587 5.25 -4.67 -3.44
C VAL A 587 6.75 -4.95 -3.47
N VAL A 588 7.20 -5.82 -2.58
CA VAL A 588 8.59 -6.23 -2.41
C VAL A 588 8.70 -7.75 -2.51
N ASP A 589 9.91 -8.24 -2.78
CA ASP A 589 10.13 -9.70 -2.74
C ASP A 589 9.95 -10.26 -1.33
N LYS A 590 9.95 -11.59 -1.21
CA LYS A 590 9.83 -12.31 0.08
C LYS A 590 10.83 -11.87 1.16
N ASN A 591 11.96 -11.26 0.78
CA ASN A 591 13.00 -10.78 1.70
C ASN A 591 12.85 -9.28 2.00
N GLY A 592 11.83 -8.61 1.48
CA GLY A 592 11.61 -7.18 1.64
C GLY A 592 12.44 -6.30 0.69
N GLN A 593 13.06 -6.86 -0.35
CA GLN A 593 13.84 -6.06 -1.30
C GLN A 593 12.95 -5.55 -2.44
N LYS A 594 13.21 -4.32 -2.88
CA LYS A 594 12.59 -3.74 -4.08
C LYS A 594 12.85 -4.65 -5.29
N MET A 595 11.78 -5.00 -6.01
CA MET A 595 11.87 -5.81 -7.22
C MET A 595 12.53 -5.03 -8.36
N SER A 596 13.46 -5.67 -9.08
CA SER A 596 14.11 -5.07 -10.25
C SER A 596 14.67 -6.14 -11.19
N LYS A 597 14.65 -5.86 -12.50
CA LYS A 597 15.18 -6.77 -13.52
C LYS A 597 16.67 -7.10 -13.28
N SER A 598 17.47 -6.12 -12.83
CA SER A 598 18.90 -6.31 -12.56
C SER A 598 19.17 -7.26 -11.39
N LYS A 599 18.26 -7.37 -10.42
CA LYS A 599 18.34 -8.32 -9.31
C LYS A 599 17.73 -9.69 -9.62
N GLY A 600 17.02 -9.83 -10.74
CA GLY A 600 16.34 -11.08 -11.11
C GLY A 600 15.20 -11.50 -10.18
N ASN A 601 14.68 -10.60 -9.35
CA ASN A 601 13.65 -10.89 -8.34
C ASN A 601 12.25 -10.36 -8.75
N THR A 602 12.01 -10.08 -10.03
CA THR A 602 10.71 -9.63 -10.55
C THR A 602 9.76 -10.80 -10.77
N LEU A 603 8.49 -10.62 -10.40
CA LEU A 603 7.43 -11.58 -10.65
C LEU A 603 6.65 -11.23 -11.92
N ASN A 604 6.42 -12.23 -12.77
CA ASN A 604 5.60 -12.10 -13.98
C ASN A 604 4.14 -12.48 -13.65
N PRO A 605 3.18 -11.54 -13.75
CA PRO A 605 1.78 -11.82 -13.41
C PRO A 605 1.16 -12.92 -14.30
N PHE A 606 1.51 -12.99 -15.59
CA PHE A 606 0.96 -13.98 -16.50
C PHE A 606 1.36 -15.42 -16.14
N GLU A 607 2.60 -15.62 -15.70
CA GLU A 607 3.08 -16.92 -15.22
C GLU A 607 2.37 -17.35 -13.94
N LEU A 608 2.10 -16.40 -13.03
CA LEU A 608 1.33 -16.66 -11.82
C LEU A 608 -0.12 -17.04 -12.13
N PHE A 609 -0.78 -16.30 -13.04
CA PHE A 609 -2.14 -16.64 -13.48
C PHE A 609 -2.19 -18.01 -14.15
N ASP A 610 -1.23 -18.34 -15.02
CA ASP A 610 -1.17 -19.62 -15.70
C ASP A 610 -0.97 -20.80 -14.74
N LYS A 611 -0.15 -20.62 -13.69
CA LYS A 611 0.18 -21.69 -12.74
C LYS A 611 -0.84 -21.84 -11.62
N TYR A 612 -1.41 -20.73 -11.15
CA TYR A 612 -2.19 -20.72 -9.93
C TYR A 612 -3.66 -20.33 -10.11
N GLY A 613 -4.00 -19.60 -11.18
CA GLY A 613 -5.28 -18.92 -11.37
C GLY A 613 -5.25 -17.50 -10.84
N ALA A 614 -6.02 -16.61 -11.46
CA ALA A 614 -6.13 -15.21 -11.07
C ALA A 614 -6.74 -15.03 -9.68
N ASP A 615 -7.75 -15.83 -9.32
CA ASP A 615 -8.40 -15.74 -8.01
C ASP A 615 -7.39 -15.98 -6.87
N ALA A 616 -6.50 -16.98 -7.02
CA ALA A 616 -5.49 -17.29 -6.02
C ALA A 616 -4.47 -16.14 -5.86
N VAL A 617 -4.08 -15.49 -6.96
CA VAL A 617 -3.19 -14.33 -6.93
C VAL A 617 -3.86 -13.13 -6.26
N ARG A 618 -5.12 -12.84 -6.60
CA ARG A 618 -5.92 -11.77 -5.99
C ARG A 618 -6.09 -11.99 -4.49
N PHE A 619 -6.57 -13.17 -4.10
CA PHE A 619 -6.81 -13.51 -2.70
C PHE A 619 -5.52 -13.44 -1.87
N TYR A 620 -4.42 -14.04 -2.36
CA TYR A 620 -3.14 -13.99 -1.65
C TYR A 620 -2.60 -12.56 -1.48
N SER A 621 -2.80 -11.70 -2.48
CA SER A 621 -2.37 -10.29 -2.42
C SER A 621 -3.04 -9.52 -1.29
N LEU A 622 -4.28 -9.90 -0.94
CA LEU A 622 -5.04 -9.33 0.16
C LEU A 622 -4.74 -10.03 1.50
N TYR A 623 -4.44 -11.34 1.46
CA TYR A 623 -4.24 -12.18 2.64
C TYR A 623 -2.87 -11.96 3.31
N VAL A 624 -1.82 -11.72 2.53
CA VAL A 624 -0.45 -11.72 3.08
C VAL A 624 -0.16 -10.55 4.02
N SER A 625 -0.77 -9.38 3.78
CA SER A 625 -0.62 -8.19 4.61
C SER A 625 -1.70 -7.16 4.31
N PRO A 626 -2.04 -6.28 5.29
CA PRO A 626 -2.79 -5.07 5.00
C PRO A 626 -2.15 -4.27 3.86
N CYS A 627 -2.97 -3.66 3.01
CA CYS A 627 -2.48 -3.03 1.78
C CYS A 627 -1.57 -1.82 2.03
N TRP A 628 -1.70 -1.15 3.18
CA TRP A 628 -0.88 -0.01 3.60
C TRP A 628 0.42 -0.38 4.31
N VAL A 629 0.81 -1.66 4.27
CA VAL A 629 2.11 -2.17 4.71
C VAL A 629 2.79 -2.83 3.51
N PRO A 630 4.13 -2.80 3.37
CA PRO A 630 4.80 -3.39 2.22
C PRO A 630 4.45 -4.88 2.03
N THR A 631 3.85 -5.21 0.89
CA THR A 631 3.45 -6.57 0.55
C THR A 631 4.69 -7.39 0.18
N LYS A 632 5.09 -8.32 1.06
CA LYS A 632 6.15 -9.30 0.79
C LYS A 632 5.58 -10.48 0.02
N PHE A 633 5.66 -10.44 -1.30
CA PHE A 633 5.07 -11.49 -2.13
C PHE A 633 5.95 -12.74 -2.13
N ASP A 634 5.40 -13.87 -1.64
CA ASP A 634 6.04 -15.18 -1.67
C ASP A 634 5.12 -16.23 -2.32
N GLU A 635 5.62 -16.88 -3.37
CA GLU A 635 4.90 -17.91 -4.11
C GLU A 635 4.55 -19.12 -3.22
N LYS A 636 5.33 -19.40 -2.17
CA LYS A 636 5.00 -20.46 -1.20
C LYS A 636 3.75 -20.13 -0.39
N GLY A 637 3.62 -18.88 0.07
CA GLY A 637 2.43 -18.42 0.80
C GLY A 637 1.19 -18.46 -0.08
N LEU A 638 1.33 -18.15 -1.38
CA LEU A 638 0.25 -18.28 -2.34
C LEU A 638 -0.24 -19.74 -2.45
N ILE A 639 0.69 -20.70 -2.53
CA ILE A 639 0.36 -22.14 -2.57
C ILE A 639 -0.40 -22.57 -1.30
N GLU A 640 0.01 -22.06 -0.14
CA GLU A 640 -0.65 -22.34 1.14
C GLU A 640 -2.10 -21.85 1.13
N VAL A 641 -2.33 -20.58 0.76
CA VAL A 641 -3.67 -20.02 0.61
C VAL A 641 -4.52 -20.81 -0.39
N LYS A 642 -3.95 -21.21 -1.53
CA LYS A 642 -4.63 -22.07 -2.50
C LYS A 642 -5.08 -23.41 -1.90
N ASN A 643 -4.23 -24.03 -1.09
CA ASN A 643 -4.51 -25.33 -0.47
C ASN A 643 -5.46 -25.22 0.74
N ASN A 644 -5.50 -24.07 1.40
CA ASN A 644 -6.35 -23.84 2.56
C ASN A 644 -7.73 -23.37 2.15
N PHE A 645 -7.85 -22.25 1.43
CA PHE A 645 -9.16 -21.69 1.06
C PHE A 645 -9.77 -22.39 -0.15
N PHE A 646 -9.13 -22.29 -1.32
CA PHE A 646 -9.71 -22.71 -2.60
C PHE A 646 -10.00 -24.21 -2.67
N ARG A 647 -9.06 -25.03 -2.21
CA ARG A 647 -9.28 -26.48 -2.12
C ARG A 647 -10.40 -26.83 -1.14
N THR A 648 -10.54 -26.10 -0.05
CA THR A 648 -11.59 -26.38 0.94
C THR A 648 -12.97 -26.02 0.43
N ILE A 649 -13.15 -24.83 -0.14
CA ILE A 649 -14.45 -24.44 -0.72
C ILE A 649 -14.84 -25.36 -1.89
N GLU A 650 -13.87 -25.78 -2.72
CA GLU A 650 -14.11 -26.76 -3.76
C GLU A 650 -14.57 -28.11 -3.19
N ASN A 651 -13.89 -28.62 -2.16
CA ASN A 651 -14.25 -29.88 -1.53
C ASN A 651 -15.63 -29.82 -0.88
N VAL A 652 -15.97 -28.72 -0.19
CA VAL A 652 -17.30 -28.52 0.41
C VAL A 652 -18.37 -28.47 -0.67
N TYR A 653 -18.15 -27.70 -1.74
CA TYR A 653 -19.08 -27.61 -2.86
C TYR A 653 -19.28 -28.97 -3.54
N ASN A 654 -18.20 -29.66 -3.89
CA ASN A 654 -18.26 -30.96 -4.57
C ASN A 654 -18.85 -32.04 -3.66
N PHE A 655 -18.63 -31.95 -2.34
CA PHE A 655 -19.34 -32.77 -1.36
C PHE A 655 -20.84 -32.51 -1.46
N PHE A 656 -21.29 -31.25 -1.35
CA PHE A 656 -22.71 -30.91 -1.46
C PHE A 656 -23.32 -31.43 -2.77
N VAL A 657 -22.67 -31.19 -3.91
CA VAL A 657 -23.14 -31.64 -5.24
C VAL A 657 -23.25 -33.15 -5.31
N LEU A 658 -22.26 -33.89 -4.79
CA LEU A 658 -22.26 -35.36 -4.80
C LEU A 658 -23.50 -35.91 -4.10
N TYR A 659 -23.77 -35.47 -2.87
CA TYR A 659 -24.89 -35.98 -2.09
C TYR A 659 -26.23 -35.47 -2.62
N ALA A 660 -26.33 -34.18 -2.98
CA ALA A 660 -27.55 -33.62 -3.56
C ALA A 660 -27.95 -34.38 -4.83
N ASN A 661 -26.99 -34.66 -5.73
CA ASN A 661 -27.26 -35.43 -6.94
C ASN A 661 -27.59 -36.91 -6.63
N THR A 662 -26.95 -37.51 -5.63
CA THR A 662 -27.28 -38.89 -5.19
C THR A 662 -28.73 -38.99 -4.72
N ASP A 663 -29.23 -37.97 -4.04
CA ASP A 663 -30.61 -37.87 -3.56
C ASP A 663 -31.59 -37.27 -4.59
N ASN A 664 -31.13 -36.97 -5.80
CA ASN A 664 -31.92 -36.30 -6.85
C ASN A 664 -32.50 -34.94 -6.42
N ILE A 665 -31.77 -34.19 -5.61
CA ILE A 665 -32.11 -32.83 -5.18
C ILE A 665 -31.46 -31.86 -6.16
N GLY A 666 -32.28 -31.19 -6.98
CA GLY A 666 -31.88 -30.09 -7.84
C GLY A 666 -32.34 -28.73 -7.30
N LEU A 667 -32.24 -27.72 -8.16
CA LEU A 667 -32.63 -26.34 -7.84
C LEU A 667 -34.12 -26.19 -7.48
N ASP A 668 -35.00 -26.90 -8.20
CA ASP A 668 -36.44 -26.81 -7.95
C ASP A 668 -36.79 -27.49 -6.62
N GLU A 669 -36.15 -28.62 -6.32
CA GLU A 669 -36.35 -29.33 -5.06
C GLU A 669 -35.87 -28.52 -3.86
N ILE A 670 -34.67 -27.93 -3.92
CA ILE A 670 -34.09 -27.22 -2.78
C ILE A 670 -34.85 -25.93 -2.43
N LYS A 671 -35.45 -25.27 -3.43
CA LYS A 671 -36.35 -24.12 -3.23
C LYS A 671 -37.61 -24.48 -2.45
N ASN A 672 -38.03 -25.76 -2.44
CA ASN A 672 -39.20 -26.19 -1.68
C ASN A 672 -38.90 -26.47 -0.19
N PHE A 673 -37.65 -26.30 0.26
CA PHE A 673 -37.25 -26.57 1.65
C PHE A 673 -37.38 -25.34 2.58
N GLU A 674 -38.24 -24.37 2.24
CA GLU A 674 -38.32 -23.06 2.92
C GLU A 674 -38.91 -23.05 4.36
N ASN A 675 -39.27 -24.19 4.94
CA ASN A 675 -39.80 -24.28 6.32
C ASN A 675 -39.34 -25.55 7.05
N VAL A 676 -38.12 -26.00 6.78
CA VAL A 676 -37.52 -27.17 7.42
C VAL A 676 -37.21 -26.91 8.89
N GLU A 677 -37.41 -27.91 9.74
CA GLU A 677 -37.07 -27.82 11.16
C GLU A 677 -35.54 -27.88 11.33
N LEU A 678 -34.94 -26.75 11.72
CA LEU A 678 -33.50 -26.61 11.90
C LEU A 678 -33.04 -27.25 13.22
N GLU A 679 -32.01 -28.08 13.14
CA GLU A 679 -31.30 -28.57 14.33
C GLU A 679 -30.39 -27.46 14.90
N GLU A 680 -29.96 -27.58 16.17
CA GLU A 680 -29.13 -26.56 16.85
C GLU A 680 -27.85 -26.23 16.05
N ILE A 681 -27.24 -27.22 15.40
CA ILE A 681 -26.05 -27.01 14.56
C ILE A 681 -26.34 -26.24 13.26
N ASP A 682 -27.56 -26.32 12.72
CA ASP A 682 -27.98 -25.54 11.56
C ASP A 682 -28.23 -24.09 11.96
N LYS A 683 -28.93 -23.88 13.08
CA LYS A 683 -29.14 -22.55 13.67
C LYS A 683 -27.82 -21.87 13.98
N TRP A 684 -26.87 -22.61 14.57
CA TRP A 684 -25.52 -22.12 14.83
C TRP A 684 -24.82 -21.68 13.53
N LEU A 685 -24.90 -22.44 12.43
CA LEU A 685 -24.24 -22.01 11.19
C LEU A 685 -24.90 -20.77 10.57
N TYR A 686 -26.24 -20.64 10.64
CA TYR A 686 -26.92 -19.41 10.21
C TYR A 686 -26.53 -18.20 11.08
N SER A 687 -26.39 -18.39 12.39
CA SER A 687 -25.87 -17.37 13.30
C SER A 687 -24.47 -16.93 12.87
N ARG A 688 -23.55 -17.90 12.70
CA ARG A 688 -22.18 -17.63 12.25
C ARG A 688 -22.11 -16.92 10.91
N LEU A 689 -22.99 -17.27 9.96
CA LEU A 689 -23.07 -16.59 8.66
C LEU A 689 -23.48 -15.12 8.81
N ASN A 690 -24.47 -14.81 9.66
CA ASN A 690 -24.91 -13.43 9.88
C ASN A 690 -23.87 -12.61 10.67
N SER A 691 -23.20 -13.24 11.65
CA SER A 691 -22.05 -12.66 12.34
C SER A 691 -20.89 -12.37 11.38
N LEU A 692 -20.61 -13.29 10.45
CA LEU A 692 -19.64 -13.09 9.37
C LEU A 692 -20.06 -11.93 8.44
N LEU A 693 -21.31 -11.87 8.00
CA LEU A 693 -21.81 -10.77 7.15
C LEU A 693 -21.65 -9.42 7.84
N LYS A 694 -22.00 -9.33 9.13
CA LYS A 694 -21.84 -8.12 9.94
C LYS A 694 -20.38 -7.65 9.98
N ALA A 695 -19.45 -8.56 10.32
CA ALA A 695 -18.02 -8.26 10.35
C ALA A 695 -17.46 -7.95 8.95
N TYR A 696 -17.92 -8.66 7.91
CA TYR A 696 -17.52 -8.43 6.52
C TYR A 696 -17.86 -7.00 6.09
N TYR A 697 -19.09 -6.54 6.33
CA TYR A 697 -19.50 -5.18 5.97
C TYR A 697 -18.68 -4.10 6.70
N GLU A 698 -18.43 -4.29 7.99
CA GLU A 698 -17.58 -3.37 8.76
C GLU A 698 -16.17 -3.25 8.19
N GLN A 699 -15.55 -4.39 7.84
CA GLN A 699 -14.19 -4.37 7.30
C GLN A 699 -14.13 -3.90 5.83
N MET A 700 -15.18 -4.15 5.03
CA MET A 700 -15.28 -3.65 3.66
C MET A 700 -15.43 -2.13 3.61
N GLU A 701 -16.26 -1.54 4.47
CA GLU A 701 -16.45 -0.08 4.57
C GLU A 701 -15.23 0.65 5.16
N SER A 702 -14.39 -0.04 5.94
CA SER A 702 -13.11 0.49 6.43
C SER A 702 -11.92 0.17 5.53
N PHE A 703 -12.15 -0.46 4.38
CA PHE A 703 -11.13 -0.88 3.41
C PHE A 703 -10.05 -1.83 3.98
N ASP A 704 -10.32 -2.51 5.10
CA ASP A 704 -9.43 -3.50 5.70
C ASP A 704 -9.62 -4.87 5.04
N TYR A 705 -9.26 -4.94 3.76
CA TYR A 705 -9.45 -6.13 2.94
C TYR A 705 -8.63 -7.33 3.39
N ASN A 706 -7.58 -7.11 4.18
CA ASN A 706 -6.83 -8.20 4.79
C ASN A 706 -7.70 -8.94 5.81
N LYS A 707 -8.37 -8.22 6.71
CA LYS A 707 -9.31 -8.85 7.64
C LYS A 707 -10.50 -9.49 6.93
N VAL A 708 -11.01 -8.88 5.86
CA VAL A 708 -12.10 -9.47 5.06
C VAL A 708 -11.74 -10.86 4.57
N VAL A 709 -10.57 -11.03 3.93
CA VAL A 709 -10.18 -12.35 3.40
C VAL A 709 -9.87 -13.36 4.51
N HIS A 710 -9.37 -12.92 5.66
CA HIS A 710 -9.19 -13.78 6.84
C HIS A 710 -10.52 -14.26 7.41
N LEU A 711 -11.48 -13.36 7.64
CA LEU A 711 -12.82 -13.69 8.14
C LEU A 711 -13.52 -14.73 7.26
N VAL A 712 -13.48 -14.53 5.94
CA VAL A 712 -14.08 -15.45 4.97
C VAL A 712 -13.32 -16.78 4.92
N ASN A 713 -11.98 -16.75 4.97
CA ASN A 713 -11.17 -17.97 5.02
C ASN A 713 -11.50 -18.81 6.25
N ASP A 714 -11.53 -18.19 7.42
CA ASP A 714 -11.71 -18.88 8.69
C ASP A 714 -13.11 -19.48 8.79
N PHE A 715 -14.14 -18.78 8.31
CA PHE A 715 -15.49 -19.36 8.22
C PHE A 715 -15.55 -20.57 7.28
N VAL A 716 -14.94 -20.49 6.09
CA VAL A 716 -14.95 -21.61 5.13
C VAL A 716 -14.21 -22.83 5.68
N VAL A 717 -13.04 -22.62 6.27
CA VAL A 717 -12.17 -23.69 6.74
C VAL A 717 -12.68 -24.26 8.06
N GLU A 718 -12.90 -23.42 9.08
CA GLU A 718 -13.23 -23.88 10.42
C GLU A 718 -14.72 -24.10 10.62
N ASP A 719 -15.57 -23.12 10.27
CA ASP A 719 -17.01 -23.20 10.53
C ASP A 719 -17.70 -24.19 9.60
N LEU A 720 -17.54 -24.00 8.30
CA LEU A 720 -18.24 -24.78 7.30
C LEU A 720 -17.61 -26.17 7.11
N SER A 721 -16.31 -26.25 6.79
CA SER A 721 -15.66 -27.53 6.46
C SER A 721 -15.37 -28.39 7.69
N ASN A 722 -14.50 -27.90 8.59
CA ASN A 722 -13.98 -28.70 9.71
C ASN A 722 -15.04 -29.02 10.76
N TRP A 723 -16.05 -28.16 10.93
CA TRP A 723 -17.09 -28.36 11.91
C TRP A 723 -18.41 -28.80 11.30
N TYR A 724 -19.09 -27.93 10.56
CA TYR A 724 -20.47 -28.18 10.12
C TYR A 724 -20.58 -29.40 9.20
N ILE A 725 -19.83 -29.43 8.09
CA ILE A 725 -19.89 -30.53 7.13
C ILE A 725 -19.45 -31.83 7.78
N ARG A 726 -18.31 -31.83 8.50
CA ARG A 726 -17.75 -33.03 9.13
C ARG A 726 -18.75 -33.66 10.11
N ARG A 727 -19.41 -32.87 10.96
CA ARG A 727 -20.36 -33.35 11.97
C ARG A 727 -21.70 -33.75 11.37
N ASN A 728 -22.10 -33.15 10.27
CA ASN A 728 -23.37 -33.44 9.62
C ASN A 728 -23.28 -34.48 8.50
N ARG A 729 -22.11 -35.08 8.20
CA ARG A 729 -21.97 -36.13 7.15
C ARG A 729 -23.02 -37.23 7.27
N LYS A 730 -23.28 -37.73 8.49
CA LYS A 730 -24.30 -38.77 8.72
C LYS A 730 -25.70 -38.34 8.28
N ARG A 731 -26.04 -37.05 8.37
CA ARG A 731 -27.33 -36.51 7.91
C ARG A 731 -27.44 -36.51 6.39
N PHE A 732 -26.34 -36.25 5.66
CA PHE A 732 -26.28 -36.37 4.20
C PHE A 732 -26.39 -37.83 3.71
N TRP A 733 -25.93 -38.82 4.48
CA TRP A 733 -25.91 -40.24 4.09
C TRP A 733 -27.22 -41.02 4.32
N ARG A 734 -28.16 -40.54 5.14
CA ARG A 734 -29.40 -41.30 5.46
C ARG A 734 -30.19 -41.64 4.19
N GLU A 735 -30.70 -42.86 4.04
CA GLU A 735 -31.41 -43.25 2.80
C GLU A 735 -32.68 -42.42 2.52
N ASP A 736 -33.45 -42.08 3.56
CA ASP A 736 -34.70 -41.30 3.41
C ASP A 736 -34.48 -39.78 3.48
N LEU A 737 -35.22 -39.04 2.65
CA LEU A 737 -35.27 -37.57 2.65
C LEU A 737 -36.09 -37.02 3.84
N THR A 738 -35.60 -37.25 5.05
CA THR A 738 -36.16 -36.77 6.31
C THR A 738 -36.07 -35.24 6.46
N GLU A 739 -36.84 -34.65 7.38
CA GLU A 739 -36.75 -33.20 7.66
C GLU A 739 -35.35 -32.76 8.07
N SER A 740 -34.66 -33.53 8.92
CA SER A 740 -33.25 -33.31 9.27
C SER A 740 -32.32 -33.28 8.05
N LYS A 741 -32.58 -34.15 7.06
CA LYS A 741 -31.79 -34.21 5.82
C LYS A 741 -32.09 -33.02 4.89
N LYS A 742 -33.35 -32.59 4.80
CA LYS A 742 -33.72 -31.37 4.06
C LYS A 742 -33.09 -30.12 4.71
N ALA A 743 -33.10 -30.03 6.05
CA ALA A 743 -32.51 -28.94 6.80
C ALA A 743 -31.00 -28.78 6.53
N VAL A 744 -30.24 -29.89 6.54
CA VAL A 744 -28.79 -29.81 6.26
C VAL A 744 -28.49 -29.40 4.82
N TYR A 745 -29.30 -29.86 3.85
CA TYR A 745 -29.15 -29.43 2.45
C TYR A 745 -29.48 -27.95 2.27
N LYS A 746 -30.61 -27.49 2.82
CA LYS A 746 -31.03 -26.09 2.73
C LYS A 746 -29.99 -25.16 3.35
N THR A 747 -29.53 -25.48 4.55
CA THR A 747 -28.52 -24.70 5.27
C THR A 747 -27.20 -24.63 4.50
N CYS A 748 -26.70 -25.77 4.02
CA CYS A 748 -25.47 -25.82 3.21
C CYS A 748 -25.60 -25.03 1.90
N TYR A 749 -26.75 -25.13 1.21
CA TYR A 749 -27.04 -24.39 -0.01
C TYR A 749 -27.05 -22.88 0.22
N ASP A 750 -27.78 -22.41 1.23
CA ASP A 750 -27.88 -20.98 1.55
C ASP A 750 -26.50 -20.40 1.86
N VAL A 751 -25.71 -21.12 2.66
CA VAL A 751 -24.35 -20.71 3.01
C VAL A 751 -23.45 -20.67 1.77
N LEU A 752 -23.51 -21.66 0.87
CA LEU A 752 -22.71 -21.66 -0.37
C LEU A 752 -23.11 -20.53 -1.32
N VAL A 753 -24.41 -20.22 -1.43
CA VAL A 753 -24.90 -19.08 -2.21
C VAL A 753 -24.42 -17.76 -1.59
N SER A 754 -24.55 -17.59 -0.28
CA SER A 754 -24.10 -16.38 0.41
C SER A 754 -22.59 -16.18 0.29
N LEU A 755 -21.81 -17.25 0.51
CA LEU A 755 -20.35 -17.22 0.31
C LEU A 755 -19.97 -16.88 -1.13
N SER A 756 -20.69 -17.40 -2.13
CA SER A 756 -20.42 -17.05 -3.54
C SER A 756 -20.59 -15.55 -3.79
N LYS A 757 -21.59 -14.90 -3.17
CA LYS A 757 -21.79 -13.45 -3.26
C LYS A 757 -20.70 -12.67 -2.51
N MET A 758 -20.40 -13.05 -1.26
CA MET A 758 -19.37 -12.38 -0.43
C MET A 758 -17.97 -12.46 -1.04
N THR A 759 -17.66 -13.57 -1.72
CA THR A 759 -16.36 -13.81 -2.34
C THR A 759 -16.24 -13.22 -3.75
N ALA A 760 -17.35 -12.84 -4.40
CA ALA A 760 -17.34 -12.33 -5.77
C ALA A 760 -16.45 -11.09 -5.98
N PRO A 761 -16.36 -10.11 -5.03
CA PRO A 761 -15.41 -9.02 -5.13
C PRO A 761 -13.93 -9.43 -5.00
N ILE A 762 -13.66 -10.59 -4.38
CA ILE A 762 -12.32 -11.07 -3.99
C ILE A 762 -11.77 -12.04 -5.04
N ALA A 763 -12.53 -13.09 -5.33
CA ALA A 763 -12.21 -14.24 -6.18
C ALA A 763 -13.30 -14.45 -7.23
N PRO A 764 -13.41 -13.55 -8.23
CA PRO A 764 -14.58 -13.45 -9.10
C PRO A 764 -14.88 -14.70 -9.94
N PHE A 765 -13.90 -15.53 -10.27
CA PHE A 765 -14.12 -16.69 -11.13
C PHE A 765 -14.78 -17.85 -10.38
N ILE A 766 -14.23 -18.26 -9.24
CA ILE A 766 -14.80 -19.38 -8.46
C ILE A 766 -16.19 -19.02 -7.89
N SER A 767 -16.38 -17.76 -7.50
CA SER A 767 -17.66 -17.24 -7.04
C SER A 767 -18.73 -17.31 -8.11
N GLU A 768 -18.41 -16.87 -9.33
CA GLU A 768 -19.30 -16.93 -10.49
C GLU A 768 -19.72 -18.38 -10.81
N GLU A 769 -18.75 -19.29 -10.83
CA GLU A 769 -19.01 -20.69 -11.18
C GLU A 769 -19.89 -21.38 -10.14
N ILE A 770 -19.59 -21.23 -8.85
CA ILE A 770 -20.41 -21.77 -7.75
C ILE A 770 -21.83 -21.19 -7.82
N TYR A 771 -21.94 -19.86 -7.91
CA TYR A 771 -23.23 -19.17 -7.94
C TYR A 771 -24.10 -19.65 -9.10
N ARG A 772 -23.57 -19.64 -10.32
CA ARG A 772 -24.33 -20.03 -11.51
C ARG A 772 -24.71 -21.50 -11.50
N ASN A 773 -23.83 -22.37 -11.02
CA ASN A 773 -24.15 -23.79 -10.91
C ASN A 773 -25.23 -24.06 -9.85
N LEU A 774 -25.25 -23.32 -8.73
CA LEU A 774 -26.25 -23.47 -7.67
C LEU A 774 -27.59 -22.80 -7.96
N THR A 775 -27.61 -21.67 -8.65
CA THR A 775 -28.82 -20.83 -8.76
C THR A 775 -29.41 -20.76 -10.16
N GLY A 776 -28.60 -21.05 -11.19
CA GLY A 776 -28.96 -20.75 -12.58
C GLY A 776 -29.09 -19.26 -12.90
N GLY A 777 -28.66 -18.37 -11.99
CA GLY A 777 -28.67 -16.92 -12.19
C GLY A 777 -27.74 -16.48 -13.33
N LEU A 778 -27.90 -15.23 -13.78
CA LEU A 778 -27.11 -14.67 -14.88
C LEU A 778 -25.62 -14.60 -14.51
N SER A 779 -25.30 -13.88 -13.44
CA SER A 779 -23.95 -13.75 -12.90
C SER A 779 -24.03 -13.31 -11.45
N VAL A 780 -23.10 -13.76 -10.60
CA VAL A 780 -23.05 -13.31 -9.20
C VAL A 780 -22.77 -11.80 -9.11
N HIS A 781 -22.09 -11.24 -10.12
CA HIS A 781 -21.60 -9.86 -10.13
C HIS A 781 -22.67 -8.80 -10.38
N VAL A 782 -23.92 -9.21 -10.65
CA VAL A 782 -25.08 -8.31 -10.79
C VAL A 782 -26.11 -8.49 -9.66
N GLU A 783 -25.85 -9.44 -8.75
CA GLU A 783 -26.69 -9.70 -7.59
C GLU A 783 -26.42 -8.70 -6.48
N LYS A 784 -27.37 -8.61 -5.53
CA LYS A 784 -27.14 -7.92 -4.27
C LYS A 784 -26.51 -8.86 -3.24
N LEU A 785 -25.60 -8.32 -2.42
CA LEU A 785 -25.13 -9.01 -1.22
C LEU A 785 -26.29 -9.24 -0.24
N ASP A 786 -26.18 -10.26 0.60
CA ASP A 786 -27.23 -10.63 1.55
C ASP A 786 -27.27 -9.66 2.73
N GLU A 787 -28.45 -9.20 3.12
CA GLU A 787 -28.61 -8.34 4.30
C GLU A 787 -28.32 -9.12 5.59
N VAL A 788 -27.73 -8.45 6.59
CA VAL A 788 -27.54 -9.03 7.92
C VAL A 788 -28.89 -9.21 8.58
N ASN A 789 -29.24 -10.43 8.94
CA ASN A 789 -30.39 -10.71 9.78
C ASN A 789 -29.94 -10.87 11.23
N GLU A 790 -30.04 -9.79 12.02
CA GLU A 790 -29.62 -9.78 13.42
C GLU A 790 -30.46 -10.75 14.30
N ASP A 791 -31.69 -11.07 13.91
CA ASP A 791 -32.53 -12.03 14.65
C ASP A 791 -32.02 -13.48 14.55
N LEU A 792 -31.18 -13.77 13.56
CA LEU A 792 -30.52 -15.07 13.42
C LEU A 792 -29.20 -15.16 14.19
N ILE A 793 -28.69 -14.03 14.71
CA ILE A 793 -27.46 -13.99 15.50
C ILE A 793 -27.80 -14.40 16.95
N ASP A 794 -27.37 -15.60 17.32
CA ASP A 794 -27.44 -16.13 18.67
C ASP A 794 -26.03 -16.17 19.28
N GLU A 795 -25.61 -15.04 19.87
CA GLU A 795 -24.29 -14.89 20.49
C GLU A 795 -24.03 -15.95 21.55
N LYS A 796 -25.06 -16.38 22.30
CA LYS A 796 -24.92 -17.41 23.34
C LYS A 796 -24.61 -18.77 22.72
N LEU A 797 -25.27 -19.12 21.62
CA LEU A 797 -25.01 -20.35 20.88
C LEU A 797 -23.61 -20.34 20.25
N GLU A 798 -23.17 -19.19 19.74
CA GLU A 798 -21.81 -19.00 19.21
C GLU A 798 -20.76 -19.16 20.31
N GLU A 799 -20.87 -18.41 21.41
CA GLU A 799 -19.96 -18.48 22.56
C GLU A 799 -19.85 -19.91 23.12
N LYS A 800 -21.00 -20.57 23.25
CA LYS A 800 -21.09 -21.96 23.70
C LYS A 800 -20.33 -22.90 22.77
N MET A 801 -20.48 -22.74 21.45
CA MET A 801 -19.79 -23.59 20.47
C MET A 801 -18.29 -23.29 20.40
N ASP A 802 -17.89 -22.02 20.50
CA ASP A 802 -16.50 -21.60 20.51
C ASP A 802 -15.77 -22.14 21.73
N LEU A 803 -16.41 -22.13 22.91
CA LEU A 803 -15.86 -22.74 24.12
C LEU A 803 -15.62 -24.25 23.94
N VAL A 804 -16.57 -24.99 23.37
CA VAL A 804 -16.42 -26.43 23.07
C VAL A 804 -15.25 -26.68 22.13
N ARG A 805 -15.14 -25.90 21.05
CA ARG A 805 -14.05 -26.02 20.07
C ARG A 805 -12.71 -25.71 20.71
N LYS A 806 -12.64 -24.66 21.52
CA LYS A 806 -11.44 -24.27 22.27
C LYS A 806 -10.98 -25.40 23.18
N MET A 807 -11.89 -26.02 23.92
CA MET A 807 -11.58 -27.17 24.76
C MET A 807 -11.09 -28.39 23.96
N VAL A 808 -11.71 -28.67 22.81
CA VAL A 808 -11.27 -29.74 21.91
C VAL A 808 -9.87 -29.46 21.34
N THR A 809 -9.58 -28.23 20.94
CA THR A 809 -8.24 -27.85 20.44
C THR A 809 -7.20 -28.00 21.53
N LEU A 810 -7.46 -27.52 22.74
CA LEU A 810 -6.57 -27.67 23.89
C LEU A 810 -6.36 -29.15 24.28
N GLY A 811 -7.42 -29.94 24.30
CA GLY A 811 -7.31 -31.38 24.56
C GLY A 811 -6.53 -32.14 23.48
N ARG A 812 -6.63 -31.73 22.21
CA ARG A 812 -5.81 -32.28 21.12
C ARG A 812 -4.34 -31.88 21.26
N ALA A 813 -4.07 -30.63 21.62
CA ALA A 813 -2.71 -30.14 21.87
C ALA A 813 -2.06 -30.90 23.03
N SER A 814 -2.81 -31.11 24.12
CA SER A 814 -2.38 -31.88 25.29
C SER A 814 -2.01 -33.32 24.91
N ARG A 815 -2.86 -33.97 24.10
CA ARG A 815 -2.55 -35.29 23.52
C ARG A 815 -1.29 -35.31 22.68
N GLU A 816 -1.10 -34.33 21.80
CA GLU A 816 0.06 -34.25 20.91
C GLU A 816 1.35 -34.10 21.72
N LYS A 817 1.33 -33.26 22.75
CA LYS A 817 2.43 -33.03 23.68
C LYS A 817 2.85 -34.31 24.42
N GLU A 818 1.88 -35.09 24.87
CA GLU A 818 2.12 -36.40 25.50
C GLU A 818 2.27 -37.54 24.47
N SER A 819 2.27 -37.24 23.18
CA SER A 819 2.37 -38.21 22.08
C SER A 819 1.28 -39.31 22.11
N ILE A 820 0.10 -38.99 22.67
CA ILE A 820 -1.06 -39.88 22.74
C ILE A 820 -1.91 -39.70 21.48
N LYS A 821 -2.06 -40.76 20.68
CA LYS A 821 -2.90 -40.71 19.47
C LYS A 821 -4.39 -40.57 19.85
N VAL A 822 -5.16 -39.82 19.05
CA VAL A 822 -6.62 -39.67 19.27
C VAL A 822 -7.38 -40.99 19.30
N ARG A 823 -6.91 -42.02 18.56
CA ARG A 823 -7.52 -43.36 18.57
C ARG A 823 -7.35 -44.11 19.90
N GLN A 824 -6.34 -43.77 20.71
CA GLN A 824 -6.20 -44.27 22.07
C GLN A 824 -7.23 -43.58 22.97
N PRO A 825 -8.29 -44.28 23.43
CA PRO A 825 -9.25 -43.66 24.33
C PRO A 825 -8.58 -43.28 25.64
N LEU A 826 -9.04 -42.18 26.23
CA LEU A 826 -8.65 -41.74 27.57
C LEU A 826 -9.88 -41.70 28.48
N GLU A 827 -9.64 -41.75 29.79
CA GLU A 827 -10.74 -41.80 30.74
C GLU A 827 -11.53 -40.49 30.73
N LYS A 828 -10.86 -39.36 30.97
CA LYS A 828 -11.55 -38.09 31.13
C LYS A 828 -10.73 -36.87 30.74
N ILE A 829 -11.46 -35.81 30.46
CA ILE A 829 -10.98 -34.43 30.47
C ILE A 829 -11.61 -33.73 31.66
N ILE A 830 -10.86 -32.89 32.35
CA ILE A 830 -11.34 -32.07 33.44
C ILE A 830 -11.30 -30.60 32.98
N VAL A 831 -12.41 -29.92 33.18
CA VAL A 831 -12.59 -28.50 32.83
C VAL A 831 -13.22 -27.76 34.02
N ASP A 832 -13.10 -26.44 34.01
CA ASP A 832 -13.63 -25.60 35.09
C ASP A 832 -15.15 -25.77 35.25
N GLY A 833 -15.60 -25.93 36.49
CA GLY A 833 -17.01 -26.11 36.85
C GLY A 833 -17.92 -24.97 36.41
N SER A 834 -17.39 -23.76 36.27
CA SER A 834 -18.12 -22.59 35.77
C SER A 834 -18.67 -22.79 34.35
N PHE A 835 -18.09 -23.69 33.55
CA PHE A 835 -18.54 -23.97 32.19
C PHE A 835 -19.72 -24.96 32.11
N LYS A 836 -20.09 -25.61 33.22
CA LYS A 836 -21.10 -26.67 33.23
C LYS A 836 -22.46 -26.20 32.73
N ASP A 837 -22.91 -25.03 33.16
CA ASP A 837 -24.20 -24.48 32.74
C ASP A 837 -24.19 -24.01 31.29
N THR A 838 -23.01 -23.68 30.74
CA THR A 838 -22.85 -23.19 29.37
C THR A 838 -22.80 -24.34 28.36
N ILE A 839 -21.97 -25.37 28.59
CA ILE A 839 -21.67 -26.41 27.60
C ILE A 839 -22.04 -27.83 28.04
N GLY A 840 -22.73 -28.00 29.17
CA GLY A 840 -23.04 -29.32 29.73
C GLY A 840 -23.77 -30.25 28.76
N ASP A 841 -24.66 -29.71 27.94
CA ASP A 841 -25.42 -30.42 26.90
C ASP A 841 -24.61 -30.71 25.62
N LEU A 842 -23.43 -30.08 25.46
CA LEU A 842 -22.50 -30.32 24.36
C LEU A 842 -21.27 -31.17 24.74
N THR A 843 -21.21 -31.67 25.97
CA THR A 843 -20.11 -32.54 26.43
C THR A 843 -19.91 -33.78 25.55
N GLY A 844 -20.98 -34.30 24.95
CA GLY A 844 -20.91 -35.40 23.98
C GLY A 844 -19.99 -35.09 22.80
N LEU A 845 -19.89 -33.82 22.39
CA LEU A 845 -19.00 -33.38 21.31
C LEU A 845 -17.55 -33.45 21.72
N ILE A 846 -17.24 -32.98 22.93
CA ILE A 846 -15.89 -33.05 23.48
C ILE A 846 -15.46 -34.51 23.60
N LYS A 847 -16.36 -35.38 24.08
CA LYS A 847 -16.12 -36.83 24.20
C LYS A 847 -15.81 -37.49 22.86
N GLU A 848 -16.58 -37.19 21.82
CA GLU A 848 -16.36 -37.74 20.48
C GLU A 848 -15.05 -37.22 19.86
N GLU A 849 -14.82 -35.91 19.91
CA GLU A 849 -13.64 -35.28 19.29
C GLU A 849 -12.33 -35.65 19.97
N LEU A 850 -12.36 -35.75 21.29
CA LEU A 850 -11.22 -36.14 22.09
C LEU A 850 -11.27 -37.62 22.44
N ASN A 851 -12.14 -38.44 21.87
CA ASN A 851 -12.21 -39.88 22.17
C ASN A 851 -11.95 -40.19 23.67
N ILE A 852 -12.78 -39.60 24.53
CA ILE A 852 -12.68 -39.71 25.99
C ILE A 852 -14.01 -40.20 26.56
N LYS A 853 -13.98 -40.88 27.72
CA LYS A 853 -15.20 -41.44 28.33
C LYS A 853 -16.01 -40.37 29.06
N GLU A 854 -15.33 -39.44 29.73
CA GLU A 854 -15.98 -38.44 30.59
C GLU A 854 -15.46 -37.01 30.39
N VAL A 855 -16.35 -36.03 30.60
CA VAL A 855 -16.01 -34.62 30.77
C VAL A 855 -16.38 -34.28 32.21
N GLU A 856 -15.37 -34.11 33.05
CA GLU A 856 -15.52 -33.77 34.46
C GLU A 856 -15.49 -32.24 34.63
N PHE A 857 -16.47 -31.70 35.34
CA PHE A 857 -16.55 -30.30 35.69
C PHE A 857 -16.11 -30.14 37.15
N ALA A 858 -14.91 -29.61 37.36
CA ALA A 858 -14.32 -29.49 38.69
C ALA A 858 -14.51 -28.08 39.26
N ASP A 859 -14.98 -27.99 40.51
CA ASP A 859 -15.10 -26.71 41.24
C ASP A 859 -13.73 -26.09 41.54
N ASP A 860 -12.68 -26.91 41.64
CA ASP A 860 -11.31 -26.46 41.82
C ASP A 860 -10.33 -27.27 40.97
N LEU A 861 -9.76 -26.63 39.95
CA LEU A 861 -8.75 -27.25 39.09
C LEU A 861 -7.37 -27.37 39.76
N SER A 862 -7.14 -26.73 40.91
CA SER A 862 -5.87 -26.82 41.64
C SER A 862 -5.57 -28.23 42.16
N ASP A 863 -6.58 -29.11 42.20
CA ASP A 863 -6.40 -30.53 42.48
C ASP A 863 -5.52 -31.22 41.43
N PHE A 864 -5.48 -30.72 40.19
CA PHE A 864 -4.81 -31.36 39.05
C PHE A 864 -3.61 -30.57 38.50
N MET A 865 -3.49 -29.28 38.83
CA MET A 865 -2.39 -28.42 38.37
C MET A 865 -1.96 -27.40 39.42
N ASP A 866 -0.71 -26.98 39.36
CA ASP A 866 -0.16 -25.90 40.18
C ASP A 866 -0.12 -24.58 39.39
N TYR A 867 -0.55 -23.48 40.03
CA TYR A 867 -0.53 -22.14 39.46
C TYR A 867 0.70 -21.35 39.91
N TYR A 868 1.35 -20.68 38.96
CA TYR A 868 2.45 -19.77 39.23
C TYR A 868 2.23 -18.45 38.51
N LEU A 869 2.46 -17.34 39.20
CA LEU A 869 2.43 -16.01 38.61
C LEU A 869 3.85 -15.49 38.37
N LYS A 870 4.06 -14.96 37.17
CA LYS A 870 5.25 -14.16 36.85
C LYS A 870 4.85 -12.78 36.35
N PRO A 871 5.74 -11.78 36.43
CA PRO A 871 5.51 -10.51 35.78
C PRO A 871 5.49 -10.66 34.26
N ASN A 872 4.52 -10.04 33.59
CA ASN A 872 4.60 -9.81 32.16
C ASN A 872 5.65 -8.73 31.88
N PHE A 873 6.92 -9.15 31.73
CA PHE A 873 8.07 -8.25 31.62
C PHE A 873 7.94 -7.20 30.51
N ARG A 874 7.20 -7.48 29.43
CA ARG A 874 6.97 -6.51 28.34
C ARG A 874 6.12 -5.33 28.81
N LYS A 875 5.08 -5.59 29.60
CA LYS A 875 4.14 -4.58 30.11
C LYS A 875 4.69 -3.88 31.34
N VAL A 876 5.14 -4.65 32.33
CA VAL A 876 5.50 -4.10 33.65
C VAL A 876 6.85 -3.41 33.70
N GLY A 877 7.71 -3.58 32.68
CA GLY A 877 9.06 -3.01 32.65
C GLY A 877 9.09 -1.48 32.74
N GLN A 878 8.15 -0.79 32.06
CA GLN A 878 8.07 0.68 32.09
C GLN A 878 7.39 1.22 33.36
N ILE A 879 6.52 0.41 33.96
CA ILE A 879 5.68 0.82 35.10
C ILE A 879 6.42 0.61 36.42
N PHE A 880 6.93 -0.61 36.64
CA PHE A 880 7.59 -0.98 37.89
C PHE A 880 9.08 -0.64 37.87
N ALA A 881 9.70 -0.46 36.70
CA ALA A 881 11.11 -0.10 36.52
C ALA A 881 12.06 -0.88 37.46
N LYS A 882 12.66 -0.22 38.46
CA LYS A 882 13.57 -0.85 39.45
C LYS A 882 12.88 -1.86 40.38
N ASN A 883 11.55 -1.82 40.50
CA ASN A 883 10.73 -2.66 41.38
C ASN A 883 10.19 -3.93 40.70
N VAL A 884 10.47 -4.17 39.42
CA VAL A 884 10.00 -5.39 38.70
C VAL A 884 10.39 -6.68 39.43
N GLY A 885 11.61 -6.74 39.98
CA GLY A 885 12.06 -7.90 40.76
C GLY A 885 11.31 -8.07 42.08
N ALA A 886 10.87 -6.98 42.71
CA ALA A 886 10.07 -7.02 43.93
C ALA A 886 8.61 -7.39 43.63
N PHE A 887 8.07 -6.94 42.49
CA PHE A 887 6.77 -7.40 41.99
C PHE A 887 6.76 -8.90 41.69
N GLY A 888 7.81 -9.43 41.07
CA GLY A 888 7.96 -10.88 40.88
C GLY A 888 7.98 -11.67 42.19
N LYS A 889 8.60 -11.13 43.25
CA LYS A 889 8.58 -11.76 44.58
C LYS A 889 7.20 -11.69 45.23
N PHE A 890 6.50 -10.57 45.08
CA PHE A 890 5.12 -10.43 45.54
C PHE A 890 4.22 -11.47 44.87
N LEU A 891 4.28 -11.58 43.54
CA LEU A 891 3.51 -12.57 42.77
C LEU A 891 3.82 -14.02 43.17
N ALA A 892 5.07 -14.32 43.56
CA ALA A 892 5.45 -15.64 44.07
C ALA A 892 5.00 -15.91 45.52
N SER A 893 4.52 -14.89 46.24
CA SER A 893 4.10 -14.98 47.64
C SER A 893 2.59 -14.99 47.86
N VAL A 894 1.83 -14.58 46.84
CA VAL A 894 0.37 -14.61 46.86
C VAL A 894 -0.14 -15.99 46.43
N ASP A 895 -1.37 -16.31 46.84
CA ASP A 895 -2.10 -17.39 46.20
C ASP A 895 -2.39 -17.00 44.75
N ALA A 896 -1.80 -17.74 43.81
CA ALA A 896 -1.83 -17.39 42.39
C ALA A 896 -3.26 -17.41 41.83
N LYS A 897 -4.10 -18.35 42.25
CA LYS A 897 -5.48 -18.49 41.78
C LYS A 897 -6.35 -17.36 42.33
N GLU A 898 -6.32 -17.16 43.64
CA GLU A 898 -7.12 -16.11 44.30
C GLU A 898 -6.73 -14.71 43.81
N PHE A 899 -5.44 -14.49 43.54
CA PHE A 899 -4.96 -13.20 43.04
C PHE A 899 -5.38 -12.94 41.59
N VAL A 900 -5.37 -13.97 40.71
CA VAL A 900 -5.88 -13.84 39.33
C VAL A 900 -7.36 -13.52 39.34
N GLU A 901 -8.18 -14.26 40.08
CA GLU A 901 -9.63 -14.01 40.18
C GLU A 901 -9.93 -12.58 40.66
N LYS A 902 -9.18 -12.08 41.64
CA LYS A 902 -9.32 -10.70 42.12
C LYS A 902 -8.98 -9.67 41.04
N VAL A 903 -7.88 -9.86 40.32
CA VAL A 903 -7.43 -8.94 39.25
C VAL A 903 -8.37 -8.99 38.04
N GLU A 904 -8.95 -10.15 37.72
CA GLU A 904 -9.94 -10.28 36.64
C GLU A 904 -11.23 -9.53 36.94
N ASN A 905 -11.69 -9.56 38.19
CA ASN A 905 -12.89 -8.82 38.60
C ASN A 905 -12.65 -7.31 38.68
N SER A 906 -11.47 -6.89 39.14
CA SER A 906 -11.09 -5.47 39.20
C SER A 906 -9.58 -5.29 39.39
N PRO A 907 -8.97 -4.21 38.89
CA PRO A 907 -7.55 -3.92 39.15
C PRO A 907 -7.25 -3.90 40.66
N GLN A 908 -6.14 -4.52 41.07
CA GLN A 908 -5.79 -4.66 42.49
C GLN A 908 -4.70 -3.67 42.89
N GLU A 909 -4.90 -2.93 43.98
CA GLU A 909 -3.84 -2.09 44.56
C GLU A 909 -2.89 -2.94 45.40
N ILE A 910 -1.59 -2.83 45.13
CA ILE A 910 -0.53 -3.46 45.91
C ILE A 910 0.50 -2.41 46.32
N GLU A 911 1.19 -2.65 47.44
CA GLU A 911 2.29 -1.81 47.89
C GLU A 911 3.61 -2.58 47.80
N ILE A 912 4.57 -2.04 47.06
CA ILE A 912 5.91 -2.63 46.88
C ILE A 912 6.94 -1.57 47.22
N ASN A 913 7.80 -1.86 48.19
CA ASN A 913 8.88 -0.96 48.64
C ASN A 913 8.39 0.46 49.02
N GLY A 914 7.17 0.60 49.55
CA GLY A 914 6.58 1.89 49.97
C GLY A 914 5.92 2.69 48.85
N GLU A 915 5.85 2.15 47.63
CA GLU A 915 5.15 2.72 46.49
C GLU A 915 3.91 1.88 46.16
N LYS A 916 2.78 2.55 45.88
CA LYS A 916 1.52 1.88 45.50
C LYS A 916 1.45 1.68 43.99
N TYR A 917 1.02 0.50 43.58
CA TYR A 917 0.84 0.09 42.19
C TYR A 917 -0.56 -0.49 41.99
N THR A 918 -1.21 -0.12 40.90
CA THR A 918 -2.45 -0.76 40.45
C THR A 918 -2.09 -1.87 39.46
N VAL A 919 -2.38 -3.11 39.84
CA VAL A 919 -2.10 -4.31 39.03
C VAL A 919 -3.31 -4.62 38.16
N GLU A 920 -3.07 -4.63 36.85
CA GLU A 920 -4.05 -5.00 35.83
C GLU A 920 -3.79 -6.42 35.32
N LYS A 921 -4.80 -7.00 34.64
CA LYS A 921 -4.74 -8.39 34.11
C LYS A 921 -3.54 -8.61 33.20
N ASP A 922 -3.20 -7.64 32.36
CA ASP A 922 -2.11 -7.76 31.38
C ASP A 922 -0.70 -7.66 32.01
N TYR A 923 -0.60 -7.39 33.32
CA TYR A 923 0.66 -7.37 34.06
C TYR A 923 1.09 -8.76 34.52
N LEU A 924 0.19 -9.75 34.43
CA LEU A 924 0.40 -11.11 34.91
C LEU A 924 0.73 -12.06 33.74
N ASP A 925 1.78 -12.86 33.90
CA ASP A 925 2.11 -14.04 33.09
C ASP A 925 1.72 -15.28 33.91
N ILE A 926 0.57 -15.87 33.60
CA ILE A 926 0.04 -17.05 34.28
C ILE A 926 0.76 -18.28 33.73
N ARG A 927 1.36 -19.07 34.61
CA ARG A 927 1.99 -20.35 34.27
C ARG A 927 1.36 -21.46 35.07
N ILE A 928 1.22 -22.60 34.42
CA ILE A 928 0.65 -23.81 35.01
C ILE A 928 1.65 -24.96 34.87
N GLN A 929 1.59 -25.87 35.82
CA GLN A 929 2.29 -27.15 35.76
C GLN A 929 1.31 -28.25 36.14
N ALA A 930 1.10 -29.23 35.26
CA ALA A 930 0.26 -30.38 35.59
C ALA A 930 0.90 -31.23 36.70
N LYS A 931 0.06 -31.82 37.54
CA LYS A 931 0.48 -32.86 38.49
C LYS A 931 0.67 -34.20 37.77
N GLU A 932 1.36 -35.14 38.42
CA GLU A 932 1.63 -36.47 37.85
C GLU A 932 0.33 -37.18 37.45
N GLY A 933 0.30 -37.78 36.26
CA GLY A 933 -0.89 -38.43 35.67
C GLY A 933 -1.80 -37.51 34.85
N PHE A 934 -1.50 -36.21 34.79
CA PHE A 934 -2.25 -35.25 34.00
C PHE A 934 -1.34 -34.46 33.06
N ASP A 935 -1.93 -33.95 31.99
CA ASP A 935 -1.36 -32.85 31.23
C ASP A 935 -2.35 -31.68 31.20
N VAL A 936 -1.83 -30.47 31.03
CA VAL A 936 -2.63 -29.26 31.03
C VAL A 936 -2.23 -28.34 29.90
N GLU A 937 -3.26 -27.84 29.21
CA GLU A 937 -3.14 -26.82 28.18
C GLU A 937 -4.09 -25.66 28.50
N MET A 938 -3.70 -24.45 28.11
CA MET A 938 -4.51 -23.26 28.30
C MET A 938 -4.50 -22.37 27.07
N ASP A 939 -5.61 -21.67 26.88
CA ASP A 939 -5.66 -20.51 25.99
C ASP A 939 -6.55 -19.44 26.64
N GLY A 940 -5.94 -18.32 27.01
CA GLY A 940 -6.57 -17.27 27.79
C GLY A 940 -6.93 -17.76 29.19
N ASN A 941 -8.22 -17.75 29.51
CA ASN A 941 -8.79 -18.23 30.78
C ASN A 941 -9.44 -19.62 30.66
N VAL A 942 -9.35 -20.28 29.50
CA VAL A 942 -9.89 -21.62 29.32
C VAL A 942 -8.76 -22.62 29.57
N PHE A 943 -8.93 -23.42 30.61
CA PHE A 943 -8.01 -24.48 30.99
C PHE A 943 -8.62 -25.84 30.71
N VAL A 944 -7.82 -26.73 30.16
CA VAL A 944 -8.16 -28.13 29.93
C VAL A 944 -7.09 -28.98 30.60
N VAL A 945 -7.53 -29.84 31.51
CA VAL A 945 -6.68 -30.88 32.11
C VAL A 945 -7.06 -32.20 31.48
N LEU A 946 -6.12 -32.87 30.85
CA LEU A 946 -6.30 -34.19 30.27
C LEU A 946 -5.78 -35.25 31.24
N ASP A 947 -6.58 -36.26 31.53
CA ASP A 947 -6.11 -37.46 32.23
C ASP A 947 -5.32 -38.33 31.24
N THR A 948 -4.01 -38.47 31.51
CA THR A 948 -3.08 -39.16 30.61
C THR A 948 -2.82 -40.61 31.04
N GLU A 949 -3.44 -41.06 32.14
CA GLU A 949 -3.31 -42.43 32.62
C GLU A 949 -4.06 -43.39 31.69
N ILE A 950 -3.33 -44.33 31.08
CA ILE A 950 -3.89 -45.35 30.20
C ILE A 950 -4.04 -46.64 31.00
N THR A 951 -5.27 -46.94 31.43
CA THR A 951 -5.59 -48.22 32.08
C THR A 951 -5.50 -49.39 31.10
N GLU A 952 -5.39 -50.63 31.61
CA GLU A 952 -5.32 -51.83 30.77
C GLU A 952 -6.53 -51.98 29.83
N ASP A 953 -7.74 -51.63 30.28
CA ASP A 953 -8.94 -51.72 29.45
C ASP A 953 -8.94 -50.66 28.33
N LEU A 954 -8.52 -49.43 28.62
CA LEU A 954 -8.33 -48.38 27.61
C LEU A 954 -7.25 -48.77 26.61
N LYS A 955 -6.17 -49.41 27.08
CA LYS A 955 -5.07 -49.90 26.24
C LYS A 955 -5.56 -50.94 25.22
N LYS A 956 -6.34 -51.93 25.67
CA LYS A 956 -6.95 -52.93 24.79
C LYS A 956 -7.93 -52.33 23.79
N GLU A 957 -8.76 -51.39 24.21
CA GLU A 957 -9.69 -50.69 23.30
C GLU A 957 -8.92 -49.87 22.25
N GLY A 958 -7.82 -49.22 22.66
CA GLY A 958 -6.90 -48.53 21.76
C GLY A 958 -6.32 -49.45 20.68
N TYR A 959 -5.92 -50.67 21.05
CA TYR A 959 -5.48 -51.69 20.10
C TYR A 959 -6.58 -52.07 19.11
N ALA A 960 -7.81 -52.31 19.57
CA ALA A 960 -8.94 -52.64 18.70
C ALA A 960 -9.22 -51.51 17.67
N ARG A 961 -9.18 -50.24 18.10
CA ARG A 961 -9.42 -49.09 17.22
C ARG A 961 -8.30 -48.86 16.20
N GLU A 962 -7.04 -49.02 16.60
CA GLU A 962 -5.91 -49.00 15.67
C GLU A 962 -6.02 -50.16 14.66
N PHE A 963 -6.42 -51.36 15.11
CA PHE A 963 -6.61 -52.52 14.25
C PHE A 963 -7.70 -52.28 13.19
N VAL A 964 -8.87 -51.76 13.59
CA VAL A 964 -9.93 -51.32 12.66
C VAL A 964 -9.39 -50.30 11.66
N SER A 965 -8.62 -49.31 12.11
CA SER A 965 -8.04 -48.31 11.22
C SER A 965 -7.07 -48.93 10.20
N LYS A 966 -6.27 -49.92 10.59
CA LYS A 966 -5.37 -50.63 9.65
C LYS A 966 -6.14 -51.46 8.64
N ILE A 967 -7.22 -52.15 9.07
CA ILE A 967 -8.10 -52.89 8.17
C ILE A 967 -8.73 -51.95 7.13
N GLN A 968 -9.25 -50.78 7.55
CA GLN A 968 -9.86 -49.83 6.62
C GLN A 968 -8.86 -49.25 5.61
N ASN A 969 -7.62 -49.00 6.03
CA ASN A 969 -6.54 -48.60 5.10
C ASN A 969 -6.21 -49.72 4.10
N LEU A 970 -6.08 -50.96 4.59
CA LEU A 970 -5.84 -52.13 3.72
C LEU A 970 -6.97 -52.36 2.73
N ARG A 971 -8.24 -52.16 3.12
CA ARG A 971 -9.38 -52.19 2.20
C ARG A 971 -9.19 -51.18 1.06
N LYS A 972 -8.80 -49.95 1.38
CA LYS A 972 -8.55 -48.91 0.40
C LYS A 972 -7.37 -49.24 -0.52
N ASP A 973 -6.27 -49.73 0.04
CA ASP A 973 -5.06 -50.09 -0.69
C ASP A 973 -5.29 -51.28 -1.63
N ASN A 974 -6.15 -52.22 -1.21
CA ASN A 974 -6.60 -53.35 -2.02
C ASN A 974 -7.73 -53.00 -3.01
N GLY A 975 -8.19 -51.75 -3.05
CA GLY A 975 -9.25 -51.30 -3.95
C GLY A 975 -10.63 -51.87 -3.64
N TYR A 976 -10.91 -52.18 -2.36
CA TYR A 976 -12.22 -52.64 -1.92
C TYR A 976 -13.17 -51.46 -1.72
N GLU A 977 -14.44 -51.66 -2.07
CA GLU A 977 -15.50 -50.70 -1.80
C GLU A 977 -15.85 -50.71 -0.30
N VAL A 978 -16.33 -49.59 0.22
CA VAL A 978 -16.69 -49.46 1.64
C VAL A 978 -17.78 -50.46 2.05
N THR A 979 -18.61 -50.90 1.11
CA THR A 979 -19.71 -51.85 1.34
C THR A 979 -19.32 -53.33 1.23
N ASP A 980 -18.08 -53.64 0.83
CA ASP A 980 -17.65 -55.04 0.64
C ASP A 980 -17.59 -55.81 1.97
N ARG A 981 -18.00 -57.08 1.95
CA ARG A 981 -17.83 -58.02 3.06
C ARG A 981 -16.45 -58.65 2.98
N ILE A 982 -15.80 -58.82 4.14
CA ILE A 982 -14.43 -59.36 4.22
C ILE A 982 -14.30 -60.46 5.28
N ASP A 983 -13.30 -61.31 5.14
CA ASP A 983 -12.75 -62.11 6.22
C ASP A 983 -11.39 -61.53 6.65
N ILE A 984 -11.14 -61.47 7.97
CA ILE A 984 -9.92 -60.91 8.55
C ILE A 984 -9.06 -62.06 9.07
N PHE A 985 -7.81 -62.12 8.62
CA PHE A 985 -6.78 -63.00 9.18
C PHE A 985 -5.69 -62.16 9.84
N TYR A 986 -5.23 -62.56 11.03
CA TYR A 986 -4.17 -61.83 11.72
C TYR A 986 -3.21 -62.72 12.53
N SER A 987 -1.98 -62.23 12.69
CA SER A 987 -0.96 -62.80 13.59
C SER A 987 -0.41 -61.71 14.52
N ALA A 988 -0.32 -62.01 15.81
CA ALA A 988 0.15 -61.09 16.85
C ALA A 988 0.71 -61.86 18.08
N ASP A 989 1.23 -61.14 19.07
CA ASP A 989 1.54 -61.73 20.38
C ASP A 989 0.27 -62.07 21.18
N ASP A 990 0.41 -62.82 22.29
CA ASP A 990 -0.73 -63.31 23.06
C ASP A 990 -1.50 -62.18 23.77
N GLU A 991 -0.82 -61.10 24.14
CA GLU A 991 -1.44 -59.92 24.77
C GLU A 991 -2.40 -59.24 23.78
N LEU A 992 -1.91 -58.95 22.58
CA LEU A 992 -2.69 -58.31 21.53
C LEU A 992 -3.79 -59.23 20.99
N LYS A 993 -3.55 -60.54 20.88
CA LYS A 993 -4.62 -61.51 20.52
C LYS A 993 -5.77 -61.47 21.50
N ASN A 994 -5.47 -61.46 22.80
CA ASN A 994 -6.51 -61.42 23.84
C ASN A 994 -7.27 -60.09 23.79
N ALA A 995 -6.57 -58.96 23.60
CA ALA A 995 -7.19 -57.66 23.43
C ALA A 995 -8.15 -57.63 22.23
N LEU A 996 -7.69 -58.05 21.04
CA LEU A 996 -8.52 -58.05 19.83
C LEU A 996 -9.70 -59.02 19.92
N LYS A 997 -9.54 -60.14 20.62
CA LYS A 997 -10.63 -61.10 20.86
C LYS A 997 -11.72 -60.53 21.76
N GLU A 998 -11.38 -59.69 22.73
CA GLU A 998 -12.34 -59.02 23.61
C GLU A 998 -13.26 -58.07 22.82
N PHE A 999 -12.74 -57.46 21.74
CA PHE A 999 -13.46 -56.52 20.86
C PHE A 999 -13.87 -57.14 19.50
N GLU A 1000 -13.85 -58.47 19.37
CA GLU A 1000 -14.03 -59.14 18.07
C GLU A 1000 -15.34 -58.76 17.36
N GLU A 1001 -16.45 -58.74 18.10
CA GLU A 1001 -17.77 -58.39 17.54
C GLU A 1001 -17.84 -56.93 17.07
N GLU A 1002 -17.18 -56.01 17.80
CA GLU A 1002 -17.12 -54.59 17.43
C GLU A 1002 -16.25 -54.39 16.20
N ILE A 1003 -15.07 -55.01 16.16
CA ILE A 1003 -14.16 -54.97 15.01
C ILE A 1003 -14.87 -55.50 13.77
N LYS A 1004 -15.55 -56.66 13.86
CA LYS A 1004 -16.30 -57.23 12.73
C LYS A 1004 -17.40 -56.30 12.24
N LYS A 1005 -18.14 -55.68 13.16
CA LYS A 1005 -19.20 -54.73 12.81
C LYS A 1005 -18.66 -53.48 12.10
N GLU A 1006 -17.63 -52.85 12.65
CA GLU A 1006 -17.03 -51.62 12.11
C GLU A 1006 -16.26 -51.83 10.80
N THR A 1007 -15.87 -53.07 10.51
CA THR A 1007 -15.12 -53.43 9.29
C THR A 1007 -15.94 -54.22 8.28
N LEU A 1008 -17.24 -54.45 8.54
CA LEU A 1008 -18.12 -55.32 7.74
C LEU A 1008 -17.52 -56.72 7.52
N ALA A 1009 -16.76 -57.22 8.49
CA ALA A 1009 -16.16 -58.54 8.41
C ALA A 1009 -17.14 -59.63 8.86
N ASP A 1010 -17.12 -60.77 8.18
CA ASP A 1010 -17.91 -61.94 8.55
C ASP A 1010 -17.17 -62.83 9.55
N THR A 1011 -15.86 -62.97 9.39
CA THR A 1011 -15.00 -63.76 10.28
C THR A 1011 -13.71 -63.03 10.63
N MET A 1012 -13.15 -63.35 11.81
CA MET A 1012 -11.85 -62.88 12.27
C MET A 1012 -11.08 -64.06 12.86
N GLU A 1013 -9.99 -64.49 12.22
CA GLU A 1013 -9.26 -65.70 12.62
C GLU A 1013 -7.76 -65.44 12.81
N VAL A 1014 -7.18 -66.09 13.82
CA VAL A 1014 -5.73 -66.08 14.04
C VAL A 1014 -5.07 -67.07 13.08
N LYS A 1015 -4.18 -66.60 12.23
CA LYS A 1015 -3.36 -67.42 11.31
C LYS A 1015 -1.90 -66.97 11.37
N ASP A 1016 -0.98 -67.88 11.06
CA ASP A 1016 0.41 -67.48 10.85
C ASP A 1016 0.53 -66.86 9.45
N LEU A 1017 0.98 -65.61 9.39
CA LEU A 1017 0.95 -64.78 8.17
C LEU A 1017 2.36 -64.34 7.78
N ASP A 1018 2.62 -64.38 6.47
CA ASP A 1018 3.82 -63.82 5.85
C ASP A 1018 3.50 -62.52 5.11
N THR A 1019 2.83 -61.60 5.80
CA THR A 1019 2.50 -60.26 5.30
C THR A 1019 3.32 -59.18 5.99
N GLU A 1020 3.20 -57.95 5.49
CA GLU A 1020 3.78 -56.76 6.11
C GLU A 1020 3.30 -56.60 7.55
N GLU A 1021 4.21 -56.16 8.42
CA GLU A 1021 3.94 -55.95 9.83
C GLU A 1021 3.50 -54.50 10.07
N PHE A 1022 2.36 -54.34 10.75
CA PHE A 1022 1.79 -53.05 11.11
C PHE A 1022 1.97 -52.81 12.60
N GLU A 1023 2.34 -51.58 12.96
CA GLU A 1023 2.35 -51.14 14.36
C GLU A 1023 0.96 -50.68 14.81
N LEU A 1024 0.49 -51.24 15.93
CA LEU A 1024 -0.65 -50.81 16.73
C LEU A 1024 -0.13 -50.27 18.07
N ASN A 1025 0.12 -48.96 18.13
CA ASN A 1025 0.77 -48.31 19.28
C ASN A 1025 2.14 -48.95 19.60
N ASP A 1026 2.27 -49.66 20.72
CA ASP A 1026 3.48 -50.33 21.21
C ASP A 1026 3.58 -51.81 20.79
N LYS A 1027 2.66 -52.30 19.95
CA LYS A 1027 2.59 -53.71 19.52
C LYS A 1027 2.61 -53.84 18.00
N SER A 1028 3.00 -55.02 17.53
CA SER A 1028 3.02 -55.35 16.10
C SER A 1028 1.97 -56.41 15.75
N VAL A 1029 1.39 -56.27 14.57
CA VAL A 1029 0.39 -57.21 14.01
C VAL A 1029 0.63 -57.42 12.53
N LYS A 1030 0.43 -58.64 12.04
CA LYS A 1030 0.31 -58.93 10.61
C LYS A 1030 -1.16 -59.13 10.27
N ILE A 1031 -1.61 -58.56 9.16
CA ILE A 1031 -3.02 -58.59 8.74
C ILE A 1031 -3.09 -59.04 7.28
N GLU A 1032 -4.07 -59.88 6.97
CA GLU A 1032 -4.47 -60.25 5.62
C GLU A 1032 -6.00 -60.17 5.53
N LEU A 1033 -6.50 -59.59 4.43
CA LEU A 1033 -7.93 -59.42 4.18
C LEU A 1033 -8.33 -60.24 2.95
N GLU A 1034 -9.43 -60.98 3.06
CA GLU A 1034 -10.03 -61.70 1.93
C GLU A 1034 -11.42 -61.12 1.64
N ARG A 1035 -11.61 -60.54 0.45
CA ARG A 1035 -12.91 -60.04 -0.01
C ARG A 1035 -13.82 -61.22 -0.37
N LYS A 1036 -15.09 -61.15 0.05
CA LYS A 1036 -16.13 -62.10 -0.37
C LYS A 1036 -16.83 -61.71 -1.66
#